data_AF-A0A9Q0C093-F1
#
_entry.id   AF-A0A9Q0C093-F1
#
_cell.length_a   1.000
_cell.length_b   1.000
_cell.length_c   1.000
_cell.angle_alpha   90.00
_cell.angle_beta   90.00
_cell.angle_gamma   90.00
#
_symmetry.space_group_name_H-M   'P 1'
#
loop_
_entity.id
_entity.type
_entity.pdbx_description
1 polymer ?
#
loop_
_entity_poly.entity_id
_entity_poly.type
_entity_poly.pdbx_seq_one_letter_code
_entity_poly.pdbx_strand_id
1 'polypeptide(L)'
;MGGLVIVLASVLSYFVAKLLTGSEPSASALLLLFLYVGLGTVGFLDDFIKIYKQRNLGLRSKAKFIGQTLIAVLFGAACLWPALEDDRGQTPGSAAISFIRDSQTLVLPTVLAVVFIVVLIAGASNAVNLTDGLDGLAAGSATMVFGAYTVMNIWQSNQSCALDQGPACYEVRDPYDLAVVAAAITGACFGFLWWNASPAQIFMGDTGSLALGGALAGLAVLTRTEFLLALLGGLFVMQTVSVILQVGFFKLTKGRRLFRMAPLHHHFELLGWEEITVVVRFWIMAGLFVAVGLGVFYAEWVTALDESEAGDRAERGALLESLGASVRLGEGSTAVLPDDVDVVVTSPGWHPSAPLLAQAAARGVPVWGEVELAWRLRDPARPAPWLAVTGTNGKTTTVQMLEAMLRAGGLRTVAAGNVGLPIVEAVMDPDPYDVLAVELSSFQLHYTSSMSAQSAAVLNLAEDHLDWYDDMAAYAADKGRIYERVQRACVYNVLDPETERLVREADVVEGARAIGFTLGTPAVGMLGVVDDVLCDRAFVAERQTSAVELCTVDELSSPAPHHVQNALAAAALARSHGVAPEAVRDALRSFTPDGHRIATVATLGGVTFVDDSKATNPHAARASLQAYDPVVWVAGGLAKGARFDDLVQRVRERLRAVVLIGRDADVVREALQRHAPEVPVVDVPAGETPVMEGVVAAARGLAEPGDTVLLAPGCASMDQFASYAARGDAFADAVRAAARGER
;
A
#
# COMPACT_ATOMS: atom_id res chain seq x y z
N MET A 1 -40.17 23.81 -14.75
CA MET A 1 -39.64 22.47 -15.10
C MET A 1 -38.14 22.53 -14.94
N GLY A 2 -37.59 21.96 -13.86
CA GLY A 2 -36.16 22.04 -13.52
C GLY A 2 -35.25 21.36 -14.53
N GLY A 3 -35.70 20.27 -15.14
CA GLY A 3 -34.95 19.57 -16.18
C GLY A 3 -34.57 20.44 -17.39
N LEU A 4 -35.42 21.42 -17.74
CA LEU A 4 -35.11 22.36 -18.81
C LEU A 4 -33.90 23.26 -18.47
N VAL A 5 -33.73 23.61 -17.19
CA VAL A 5 -32.59 24.39 -16.71
C VAL A 5 -31.30 23.59 -16.88
N ILE A 6 -31.31 22.31 -16.46
CA ILE A 6 -30.15 21.41 -16.60
C ILE A 6 -29.76 21.26 -18.08
N VAL A 7 -30.73 20.96 -18.94
CA VAL A 7 -30.49 20.72 -20.37
C VAL A 7 -29.93 21.97 -21.05
N LEU A 8 -30.56 23.13 -20.85
CA LEU A 8 -30.11 24.38 -21.45
C LEU A 8 -28.75 24.84 -20.91
N ALA A 9 -28.52 24.73 -19.59
CA ALA A 9 -27.24 25.09 -19.00
C ALA A 9 -26.10 24.22 -19.53
N SER A 10 -26.32 22.91 -19.68
CA SER A 10 -25.32 21.98 -20.23
C SER A 10 -24.98 22.30 -21.68
N VAL A 11 -26.00 22.46 -22.53
CA VAL A 11 -25.84 22.77 -23.96
C VAL A 11 -25.15 24.13 -24.15
N LEU A 12 -25.60 25.16 -23.43
CA LEU A 12 -24.99 26.49 -23.49
C LEU A 12 -23.53 26.45 -23.04
N SER A 13 -23.24 25.77 -21.93
CA SER A 13 -21.87 25.66 -21.41
C SER A 13 -20.93 24.99 -22.40
N TYR A 14 -21.38 23.92 -23.07
CA TYR A 14 -20.59 23.27 -24.12
C TYR A 14 -20.28 24.21 -25.30
N PHE A 15 -21.30 24.87 -25.86
CA PHE A 15 -21.08 25.78 -26.99
C PHE A 15 -20.29 27.04 -26.62
N VAL A 16 -20.45 27.55 -25.39
CA VAL A 16 -19.60 28.62 -24.85
C VAL A 16 -18.15 28.15 -24.74
N ALA A 17 -17.90 26.94 -24.23
CA ALA A 17 -16.55 26.38 -24.18
C ALA A 17 -15.94 26.31 -25.59
N LYS A 18 -16.69 25.83 -26.59
CA LYS A 18 -16.24 25.79 -28.00
C LYS A 18 -15.93 27.17 -28.58
N LEU A 19 -16.76 28.16 -28.29
CA LEU A 19 -16.54 29.53 -28.72
C LEU A 19 -15.28 30.12 -28.08
N LEU A 20 -15.04 29.85 -26.80
CA LEU A 20 -13.87 30.35 -26.06
C LEU A 20 -12.57 29.67 -26.50
N THR A 21 -12.60 28.38 -26.82
CA THR A 21 -11.42 27.63 -27.27
C THR A 21 -11.15 27.76 -28.77
N GLY A 22 -12.13 28.23 -29.56
CA GLY A 22 -12.03 28.32 -31.01
C GLY A 22 -12.04 26.97 -31.73
N SER A 23 -12.39 25.88 -31.03
CA SER A 23 -12.47 24.54 -31.61
C SER A 23 -13.86 24.23 -32.17
N GLU A 24 -13.94 23.42 -33.22
CA GLU A 24 -15.22 22.95 -33.77
C GLU A 24 -15.84 21.83 -32.89
N PRO A 25 -17.17 21.72 -32.83
CA PRO A 25 -17.85 20.58 -32.19
C PRO A 25 -17.57 19.26 -32.92
N SER A 26 -17.22 18.21 -32.18
CA SER A 26 -16.99 16.88 -32.76
C SER A 26 -18.28 16.13 -33.07
N ALA A 27 -18.20 15.11 -33.93
CA ALA A 27 -19.36 14.28 -34.25
C ALA A 27 -19.87 13.53 -33.00
N SER A 28 -18.98 12.99 -32.16
CA SER A 28 -19.38 12.29 -30.94
C SER A 28 -20.08 13.23 -29.95
N ALA A 29 -19.58 14.46 -29.77
CA ALA A 29 -20.20 15.44 -28.89
C ALA A 29 -21.58 15.88 -29.40
N LEU A 30 -21.71 16.14 -30.70
CA LEU A 30 -23.01 16.49 -31.31
C LEU A 30 -24.01 15.34 -31.21
N LEU A 31 -23.59 14.08 -31.38
CA LEU A 31 -24.44 12.90 -31.19
C LEU A 31 -24.89 12.75 -29.74
N LEU A 32 -23.99 12.96 -28.78
CA LEU A 32 -24.32 12.91 -27.36
C LEU A 32 -25.33 14.00 -26.99
N LEU A 33 -25.12 15.23 -27.47
CA LEU A 33 -26.07 16.34 -27.27
C LEU A 33 -27.41 16.08 -27.97
N PHE A 34 -27.41 15.48 -29.17
CA PHE A 34 -28.63 15.05 -29.85
C PHE A 34 -29.43 14.08 -28.99
N LEU A 35 -28.78 13.05 -28.44
CA LEU A 35 -29.44 12.07 -27.58
C LEU A 35 -29.96 12.73 -26.28
N TYR A 36 -29.12 13.54 -25.64
CA TYR A 36 -29.42 14.26 -24.41
C TYR A 36 -30.63 15.20 -24.56
N VAL A 37 -30.60 16.08 -25.56
CA VAL A 37 -31.69 17.02 -25.86
C VAL A 37 -32.91 16.28 -26.38
N GLY A 38 -32.73 15.23 -27.18
CA GLY A 38 -33.80 14.42 -27.72
C GLY A 38 -34.64 13.75 -26.63
N LEU A 39 -34.00 13.02 -25.72
CA LEU A 39 -34.73 12.41 -24.60
C LEU A 39 -35.28 13.45 -23.63
N GLY A 40 -34.58 14.56 -23.44
CA GLY A 40 -35.09 15.71 -22.70
C GLY A 40 -36.35 16.29 -23.33
N THR A 41 -36.45 16.31 -24.66
CA THR A 41 -37.65 16.76 -25.38
C THR A 41 -38.82 15.81 -25.17
N VAL A 42 -38.59 14.49 -25.16
CA VAL A 42 -39.64 13.51 -24.85
C VAL A 42 -40.16 13.71 -23.42
N GLY A 43 -39.25 13.93 -22.46
CA GLY A 43 -39.60 14.24 -21.08
C GLY A 43 -40.35 15.57 -20.94
N PHE A 44 -39.91 16.60 -21.66
CA PHE A 44 -40.56 17.90 -21.70
C PHE A 44 -41.99 17.81 -22.22
N LEU A 45 -42.24 17.03 -23.29
CA LEU A 45 -43.60 16.82 -23.79
C LEU A 45 -44.50 16.16 -22.74
N ASP A 46 -43.94 15.24 -21.94
CA ASP A 46 -44.67 14.60 -20.83
C ASP A 46 -45.02 15.61 -19.73
N ASP A 47 -44.02 16.33 -19.22
CA ASP A 47 -44.17 17.32 -18.15
C ASP A 47 -45.06 18.50 -18.58
N PHE A 48 -44.89 18.99 -19.80
CA PHE A 48 -45.70 20.07 -20.37
C PHE A 48 -47.18 19.67 -20.46
N ILE A 49 -47.49 18.43 -20.87
CA ILE A 49 -48.87 17.95 -20.94
C ILE A 49 -49.49 17.84 -19.53
N LYS A 50 -48.73 17.37 -18.53
CA LYS A 50 -49.19 17.33 -17.12
C LYS A 50 -49.59 18.73 -16.63
N ILE A 51 -48.75 19.73 -16.89
CA ILE A 51 -48.95 21.12 -16.47
C ILE A 51 -50.10 21.78 -17.25
N TYR A 52 -50.06 21.73 -18.58
CA TYR A 52 -51.04 22.41 -19.44
C TYR A 52 -52.46 21.87 -19.27
N LYS A 53 -52.60 20.54 -19.11
CA LYS A 53 -53.91 19.90 -18.92
C LYS A 53 -54.35 19.80 -17.45
N GLN A 54 -53.55 20.34 -16.51
CA GLN A 54 -53.82 20.33 -15.07
C GLN A 54 -54.27 18.96 -14.55
N ARG A 55 -53.61 17.89 -14.99
CA ARG A 55 -53.95 16.51 -14.63
C ARG A 55 -52.69 15.70 -14.38
N ASN A 56 -52.79 14.71 -13.52
CA ASN A 56 -51.66 13.83 -13.15
C ASN A 56 -51.22 12.89 -14.29
N LEU A 57 -51.94 12.87 -15.43
CA LEU A 57 -51.66 12.03 -16.59
C LEU A 57 -50.94 12.80 -17.71
N GLY A 58 -49.66 12.50 -17.89
CA GLY A 58 -48.81 12.98 -18.98
C GLY A 58 -49.07 12.31 -20.33
N LEU A 59 -48.00 12.04 -21.09
CA LEU A 59 -48.03 11.21 -22.29
C LEU A 59 -48.53 9.80 -21.94
N ARG A 60 -49.20 9.15 -22.90
CA ARG A 60 -49.48 7.72 -22.77
C ARG A 60 -48.14 6.98 -22.73
N SER A 61 -48.00 5.99 -21.84
CA SER A 61 -46.74 5.25 -21.67
C SER A 61 -46.19 4.68 -23.00
N LYS A 62 -47.09 4.25 -23.91
CA LYS A 62 -46.71 3.80 -25.26
C LYS A 62 -46.08 4.92 -26.11
N ALA A 63 -46.61 6.15 -26.04
CA ALA A 63 -46.09 7.28 -26.81
C ALA A 63 -44.72 7.74 -26.30
N LYS A 64 -44.55 7.80 -24.97
CA LYS A 64 -43.26 8.09 -24.32
C LYS A 64 -42.19 7.07 -24.75
N PHE A 65 -42.52 5.79 -24.67
CA PHE A 65 -41.62 4.70 -25.07
C PHE A 65 -41.27 4.73 -26.57
N ILE A 66 -42.24 5.01 -27.45
CA ILE A 66 -42.00 5.17 -28.89
C ILE A 66 -41.04 6.32 -29.15
N GLY A 67 -41.22 7.47 -28.49
CA GLY A 67 -40.33 8.62 -28.60
C GLY A 67 -38.89 8.30 -28.18
N GLN A 68 -38.72 7.68 -27.00
CA GLN A 68 -37.40 7.25 -26.52
C GLN A 68 -36.73 6.26 -27.48
N THR A 69 -37.49 5.27 -27.95
CA THR A 69 -36.99 4.24 -28.88
C THR A 69 -36.57 4.85 -30.20
N LEU A 70 -37.37 5.78 -30.76
CA LEU A 70 -37.05 6.45 -32.02
C LEU A 70 -35.71 7.20 -31.92
N ILE A 71 -35.53 7.99 -30.86
CA ILE A 71 -34.31 8.77 -30.65
C ILE A 71 -33.10 7.84 -30.43
N ALA A 72 -33.29 6.76 -29.67
CA ALA A 72 -32.26 5.76 -29.42
C ALA A 72 -31.85 5.01 -30.71
N VAL A 73 -32.79 4.67 -31.59
CA VAL A 73 -32.50 4.04 -32.89
C VAL A 73 -31.73 5.00 -33.79
N LEU A 74 -32.14 6.27 -33.84
CA LEU A 74 -31.44 7.29 -34.63
C LEU A 74 -30.01 7.50 -34.13
N PHE A 75 -29.82 7.58 -32.81
CA PHE A 75 -28.48 7.68 -32.21
C PHE A 75 -27.65 6.43 -32.52
N GLY A 76 -28.17 5.23 -32.27
CA GLY A 76 -27.45 3.97 -32.49
C GLY A 76 -27.08 3.74 -33.96
N ALA A 77 -27.95 4.12 -34.89
CA ALA A 77 -27.63 4.06 -36.32
C ALA A 77 -26.58 5.11 -36.72
N ALA A 78 -26.69 6.33 -36.20
CA ALA A 78 -25.77 7.41 -36.53
C ALA A 78 -24.37 7.18 -35.94
N CYS A 79 -24.25 6.70 -34.70
CA CYS A 79 -22.95 6.46 -34.10
C CYS A 79 -22.16 5.34 -34.81
N LEU A 80 -22.82 4.44 -35.53
CA LEU A 80 -22.19 3.39 -36.35
C LEU A 80 -22.09 3.77 -37.84
N TRP A 81 -22.47 4.98 -38.22
CA TRP A 81 -22.54 5.39 -39.63
C TRP A 81 -21.14 5.76 -40.14
N PRO A 82 -20.63 5.13 -41.22
CA PRO A 82 -19.36 5.49 -41.85
C PRO A 82 -19.18 6.97 -42.24
N ALA A 83 -20.27 7.73 -42.42
CA ALA A 83 -20.22 9.15 -42.77
C ALA A 83 -19.75 10.04 -41.60
N LEU A 84 -19.71 9.49 -40.38
CA LEU A 84 -19.18 10.15 -39.19
C LEU A 84 -17.81 9.60 -38.79
N GLU A 85 -17.12 8.87 -39.66
CA GLU A 85 -15.74 8.45 -39.42
C GLU A 85 -14.82 9.67 -39.23
N ASP A 86 -13.78 9.52 -38.41
CA ASP A 86 -12.65 10.44 -38.40
C ASP A 86 -11.65 10.09 -39.53
N ASP A 87 -10.55 10.83 -39.61
CA ASP A 87 -9.49 10.59 -40.62
C ASP A 87 -8.81 9.21 -40.49
N ARG A 88 -9.07 8.48 -39.40
CA ARG A 88 -8.56 7.14 -39.12
C ARG A 88 -9.61 6.04 -39.36
N GLY A 89 -10.79 6.39 -39.88
CA GLY A 89 -11.87 5.44 -40.13
C GLY A 89 -12.65 5.04 -38.87
N GLN A 90 -12.56 5.81 -37.78
CA GLN A 90 -13.26 5.51 -36.54
C GLN A 90 -14.61 6.19 -36.47
N THR A 91 -15.66 5.39 -36.37
CA THR A 91 -17.00 5.88 -36.08
C THR A 91 -17.16 6.22 -34.58
N PRO A 92 -18.09 7.13 -34.21
CA PRO A 92 -18.33 7.47 -32.81
C PRO A 92 -18.68 6.26 -31.92
N GLY A 93 -19.44 5.30 -32.43
CA GLY A 93 -19.86 4.05 -31.80
C GLY A 93 -19.05 2.83 -32.28
N SER A 94 -19.21 1.68 -31.64
CA SER A 94 -18.67 0.40 -32.10
C SER A 94 -19.75 -0.66 -32.07
N ALA A 95 -19.60 -1.66 -32.94
CA ALA A 95 -20.45 -2.84 -32.92
C ALA A 95 -19.97 -3.90 -31.93
N ALA A 96 -18.75 -3.75 -31.39
CA ALA A 96 -18.26 -4.56 -30.29
C ALA A 96 -18.96 -4.20 -28.98
N ILE A 97 -19.08 -5.18 -28.09
CA ILE A 97 -19.52 -4.92 -26.72
C ILE A 97 -18.28 -4.64 -25.86
N SER A 98 -18.31 -3.57 -25.08
CA SER A 98 -17.14 -3.10 -24.33
C SER A 98 -17.34 -3.16 -22.82
N PHE A 99 -16.25 -3.49 -22.13
CA PHE A 99 -16.15 -3.32 -20.68
C PHE A 99 -15.43 -2.01 -20.34
N ILE A 100 -14.12 -1.96 -20.58
CA ILE A 100 -13.30 -0.74 -20.60
C ILE A 100 -12.85 -0.40 -22.05
N ARG A 101 -12.86 -1.42 -22.93
CA ARG A 101 -12.51 -1.38 -24.36
C ARG A 101 -13.35 -2.38 -25.14
N ASP A 102 -13.37 -2.23 -26.46
CA ASP A 102 -14.01 -3.16 -27.39
C ASP A 102 -13.52 -4.59 -27.18
N SER A 103 -14.46 -5.52 -26.99
CA SER A 103 -14.13 -6.95 -26.97
C SER A 103 -13.73 -7.43 -28.37
N GLN A 104 -12.58 -8.08 -28.48
CA GLN A 104 -12.14 -8.71 -29.73
C GLN A 104 -12.99 -9.94 -30.11
N THR A 105 -13.71 -10.54 -29.15
CA THR A 105 -14.48 -11.77 -29.36
C THR A 105 -15.98 -11.51 -29.52
N LEU A 106 -16.51 -10.45 -28.90
CA LEU A 106 -17.93 -10.15 -28.87
C LEU A 106 -18.29 -8.95 -29.76
N VAL A 107 -18.24 -9.17 -31.07
CA VAL A 107 -18.63 -8.19 -32.09
C VAL A 107 -20.01 -8.54 -32.64
N LEU A 108 -20.97 -7.62 -32.49
CA LEU A 108 -22.33 -7.83 -32.96
C LEU A 108 -22.50 -7.40 -34.42
N PRO A 109 -23.36 -8.05 -35.21
CA PRO A 109 -23.88 -7.48 -36.44
C PRO A 109 -24.52 -6.11 -36.18
N THR A 110 -24.38 -5.15 -37.11
CA THR A 110 -24.82 -3.76 -36.94
C THR A 110 -26.25 -3.62 -36.41
N VAL A 111 -27.20 -4.40 -36.93
CA VAL A 111 -28.59 -4.37 -36.46
C VAL A 111 -28.71 -4.78 -34.98
N LEU A 112 -27.97 -5.81 -34.56
CA LEU A 112 -27.97 -6.26 -33.16
C LEU A 112 -27.22 -5.27 -32.26
N ALA A 113 -26.16 -4.62 -32.75
CA ALA A 113 -25.50 -3.53 -32.04
C ALA A 113 -26.45 -2.34 -31.80
N VAL A 114 -27.21 -1.92 -32.81
CA VAL A 114 -28.24 -0.88 -32.65
C VAL A 114 -29.31 -1.29 -31.65
N VAL A 115 -29.79 -2.54 -31.71
CA VAL A 115 -30.76 -3.06 -30.73
C VAL A 115 -30.19 -3.02 -29.32
N PHE A 116 -28.93 -3.43 -29.14
CA PHE A 116 -28.24 -3.38 -27.85
C PHE A 116 -28.14 -1.95 -27.32
N ILE A 117 -27.70 -1.00 -28.15
CA ILE A 117 -27.64 0.44 -27.81
C ILE A 117 -29.01 0.98 -27.41
N VAL A 118 -30.08 0.59 -28.13
CA VAL A 118 -31.45 0.98 -27.79
C VAL A 118 -31.86 0.44 -26.42
N VAL A 119 -31.53 -0.82 -26.10
CA VAL A 119 -31.81 -1.41 -24.79
C VAL A 119 -31.04 -0.68 -23.69
N LEU A 120 -29.77 -0.36 -23.92
CA LEU A 120 -28.93 0.37 -22.97
C LEU A 120 -29.50 1.78 -22.68
N ILE A 121 -29.83 2.54 -23.73
CA ILE A 121 -30.43 3.88 -23.62
C ILE A 121 -31.78 3.82 -22.91
N ALA A 122 -32.64 2.87 -23.28
CA ALA A 122 -33.92 2.67 -22.62
C ALA A 122 -33.73 2.31 -21.14
N GLY A 123 -32.79 1.41 -20.82
CA GLY A 123 -32.46 1.01 -19.46
C GLY A 123 -31.99 2.19 -18.61
N ALA A 124 -30.96 2.90 -19.06
CA ALA A 124 -30.37 4.02 -18.32
C ALA A 124 -31.34 5.21 -18.15
N SER A 125 -32.07 5.60 -19.21
CA SER A 125 -33.06 6.69 -19.13
C SER A 125 -34.19 6.39 -18.15
N ASN A 126 -34.69 5.14 -18.12
CA ASN A 126 -35.69 4.74 -17.13
C ASN A 126 -35.09 4.57 -15.72
N ALA A 127 -33.84 4.13 -15.60
CA ALA A 127 -33.17 3.97 -14.32
C ALA A 127 -32.98 5.31 -13.58
N VAL A 128 -32.55 6.35 -14.29
CA VAL A 128 -32.45 7.70 -13.73
C VAL A 128 -33.83 8.27 -13.44
N ASN A 129 -34.83 8.04 -14.30
CA ASN A 129 -36.22 8.46 -14.05
C ASN A 129 -36.83 7.81 -12.80
N LEU A 130 -36.55 6.53 -12.55
CA LEU A 130 -36.94 5.86 -11.31
C LEU A 130 -36.22 6.44 -10.09
N THR A 131 -35.02 6.99 -10.25
CA THR A 131 -34.20 7.51 -9.15
C THR A 131 -34.54 8.97 -8.79
N ASP A 132 -35.24 9.69 -9.68
CA ASP A 132 -35.76 11.05 -9.49
C ASP A 132 -37.01 11.10 -8.58
N GLY A 133 -37.10 10.18 -7.61
CA GLY A 133 -38.21 10.05 -6.67
C GLY A 133 -38.02 10.80 -5.34
N LEU A 134 -36.80 11.29 -5.06
CA LEU A 134 -36.47 12.11 -3.89
C LEU A 134 -35.64 13.34 -4.29
N ASP A 135 -35.78 14.40 -3.52
CA ASP A 135 -35.11 15.68 -3.73
C ASP A 135 -33.59 15.52 -3.68
N GLY A 136 -32.91 15.90 -4.77
CA GLY A 136 -31.46 15.85 -4.91
C GLY A 136 -30.87 14.46 -5.22
N LEU A 137 -31.63 13.37 -5.10
CA LEU A 137 -31.09 12.01 -5.26
C LEU A 137 -30.53 11.77 -6.66
N ALA A 138 -31.34 11.99 -7.70
CA ALA A 138 -30.94 11.77 -9.09
C ALA A 138 -29.85 12.75 -9.54
N ALA A 139 -30.00 14.04 -9.24
CA ALA A 139 -29.04 15.07 -9.63
C ALA A 139 -27.66 14.87 -8.97
N GLY A 140 -27.62 14.52 -7.68
CA GLY A 140 -26.37 14.29 -6.95
C GLY A 140 -25.65 13.04 -7.42
N SER A 141 -26.38 11.95 -7.60
CA SER A 141 -25.81 10.70 -8.11
C SER A 141 -25.32 10.87 -9.56
N ALA A 142 -26.08 11.57 -10.40
CA ALA A 142 -25.68 11.87 -11.78
C ALA A 142 -24.40 12.74 -11.81
N THR A 143 -24.30 13.75 -10.95
CA THR A 143 -23.10 14.60 -10.85
C THR A 143 -21.83 13.78 -10.62
N MET A 144 -21.87 12.79 -9.71
CA MET A 144 -20.72 11.93 -9.44
C MET A 144 -20.34 11.08 -10.66
N VAL A 145 -21.32 10.48 -11.35
CA VAL A 145 -21.06 9.63 -12.52
C VAL A 145 -20.54 10.45 -13.71
N PHE A 146 -21.12 11.62 -14.00
CA PHE A 146 -20.62 12.49 -15.06
C PHE A 146 -19.24 13.10 -14.73
N GLY A 147 -18.97 13.36 -13.45
CA GLY A 147 -17.64 13.74 -12.98
C GLY A 147 -16.61 12.64 -13.26
N ALA A 148 -16.96 11.38 -13.00
CA ALA A 148 -16.11 10.23 -13.33
C ALA A 148 -15.85 10.13 -14.84
N TYR A 149 -16.89 10.24 -15.68
CA TYR A 149 -16.73 10.27 -17.14
C TYR A 149 -15.88 11.45 -17.63
N THR A 150 -15.93 12.60 -16.95
CA THR A 150 -15.04 13.72 -17.27
C THR A 150 -13.58 13.33 -17.10
N VAL A 151 -13.23 12.74 -15.95
CA VAL A 151 -11.85 12.31 -15.65
C VAL A 151 -11.42 11.17 -16.58
N MET A 152 -12.28 10.16 -16.77
CA MET A 152 -12.01 9.03 -17.67
C MET A 152 -11.76 9.50 -19.11
N ASN A 153 -12.57 10.43 -19.62
CA ASN A 153 -12.43 10.92 -20.99
C ASN A 153 -11.17 11.79 -21.19
N ILE A 154 -10.75 12.54 -20.16
CA ILE A 154 -9.44 13.20 -20.17
C ILE A 154 -8.32 12.16 -20.24
N TRP A 155 -8.41 11.09 -19.44
CA TRP A 155 -7.45 9.99 -19.48
C TRP A 155 -7.41 9.30 -20.85
N GLN A 156 -8.55 8.91 -21.40
CA GLN A 156 -8.65 8.31 -22.73
C GLN A 156 -8.11 9.24 -23.83
N SER A 157 -8.28 10.55 -23.67
CA SER A 157 -7.69 11.52 -24.60
C SER A 157 -6.17 11.56 -24.52
N ASN A 158 -5.60 11.47 -23.32
CA ASN A 158 -4.15 11.45 -23.13
C ASN A 158 -3.53 10.11 -23.56
N GLN A 159 -4.30 9.03 -23.45
CA GLN A 159 -3.90 7.66 -23.81
C GLN A 159 -4.55 7.18 -25.11
N SER A 160 -4.76 8.09 -26.07
CA SER A 160 -5.41 7.77 -27.35
C SER A 160 -4.45 7.03 -28.28
N CYS A 161 -4.96 6.02 -29.00
CA CYS A 161 -4.20 5.36 -30.08
C CYS A 161 -3.84 6.30 -31.24
N ALA A 162 -4.40 7.51 -31.27
CA ALA A 162 -3.99 8.56 -32.20
C ALA A 162 -2.62 9.15 -31.84
N LEU A 163 -2.30 9.20 -30.55
CA LEU A 163 -1.09 9.79 -30.00
C LEU A 163 0.03 8.76 -29.89
N ASP A 164 -0.31 7.58 -29.35
CA ASP A 164 0.63 6.48 -29.16
C ASP A 164 -0.09 5.14 -29.33
N GLN A 165 0.45 4.25 -30.17
CA GLN A 165 -0.13 2.93 -30.46
C GLN A 165 0.34 1.86 -29.46
N GLY A 166 0.44 2.26 -28.18
CA GLY A 166 0.73 1.32 -27.10
C GLY A 166 -0.35 0.23 -26.98
N PRO A 167 -0.03 -0.94 -26.42
CA PRO A 167 -0.97 -2.06 -26.34
C PRO A 167 -2.20 -1.75 -25.47
N ALA A 168 -2.12 -0.74 -24.60
CA ALA A 168 -3.21 -0.23 -23.76
C ALA A 168 -3.74 1.15 -24.22
N CYS A 169 -3.56 1.59 -25.47
CA CYS A 169 -4.15 2.84 -25.97
C CYS A 169 -5.66 2.70 -26.25
N TYR A 170 -6.44 3.78 -26.08
CA TYR A 170 -7.90 3.75 -26.29
C TYR A 170 -8.30 4.15 -27.72
N GLU A 171 -9.12 3.31 -28.36
CA GLU A 171 -9.76 3.57 -29.65
C GLU A 171 -11.12 4.26 -29.48
N VAL A 172 -11.06 5.48 -28.94
CA VAL A 172 -12.20 6.40 -28.78
C VAL A 172 -11.99 7.58 -29.72
N ARG A 173 -13.01 7.91 -30.53
CA ARG A 173 -12.91 8.92 -31.60
C ARG A 173 -12.65 10.34 -31.08
N ASP A 174 -13.51 10.84 -30.18
CA ASP A 174 -13.45 12.23 -29.70
C ASP A 174 -13.49 12.34 -28.15
N PRO A 175 -12.59 11.66 -27.41
CA PRO A 175 -12.69 11.54 -25.95
C PRO A 175 -12.62 12.90 -25.26
N TYR A 176 -11.72 13.80 -25.69
CA TYR A 176 -11.62 15.15 -25.11
C TYR A 176 -12.95 15.91 -25.18
N ASP A 177 -13.65 15.84 -26.31
CA ASP A 177 -14.89 16.59 -26.48
C ASP A 177 -16.06 16.00 -25.68
N LEU A 178 -16.06 14.67 -25.53
CA LEU A 178 -16.97 13.99 -24.61
C LEU A 178 -16.69 14.37 -23.15
N ALA A 179 -15.43 14.63 -22.77
CA ALA A 179 -15.08 15.15 -21.45
C ALA A 179 -15.70 16.54 -21.21
N VAL A 180 -15.68 17.42 -22.22
CA VAL A 180 -16.29 18.77 -22.11
C VAL A 180 -17.80 18.67 -21.95
N VAL A 181 -18.47 17.79 -22.69
CA VAL A 181 -19.92 17.56 -22.53
C VAL A 181 -20.23 16.99 -21.14
N ALA A 182 -19.47 15.99 -20.67
CA ALA A 182 -19.64 15.41 -19.35
C ALA A 182 -19.41 16.45 -18.23
N ALA A 183 -18.39 17.31 -18.36
CA ALA A 183 -18.11 18.39 -17.42
C ALA A 183 -19.24 19.44 -17.41
N ALA A 184 -19.79 19.78 -18.57
CA ALA A 184 -20.91 20.70 -18.69
C ALA A 184 -22.18 20.14 -17.99
N ILE A 185 -22.47 18.85 -18.19
CA ILE A 185 -23.59 18.18 -17.50
C ILE A 185 -23.34 18.09 -16.00
N THR A 186 -22.11 17.76 -15.58
CA THR A 186 -21.70 17.73 -14.17
C THR A 186 -21.94 19.08 -13.51
N GLY A 187 -21.46 20.17 -14.11
CA GLY A 187 -21.65 21.53 -13.62
C GLY A 187 -23.12 21.94 -13.56
N ALA A 188 -23.91 21.58 -14.58
CA ALA A 188 -25.35 21.86 -14.60
C ALA A 188 -26.11 21.10 -13.50
N CYS A 189 -25.79 19.82 -13.27
CA CYS A 189 -26.38 19.02 -12.20
C CYS A 189 -25.97 19.54 -10.82
N PHE A 190 -24.68 19.85 -10.63
CA PHE A 190 -24.17 20.39 -9.36
C PHE A 190 -24.77 21.75 -9.03
N GLY A 191 -24.89 22.64 -10.03
CA GLY A 191 -25.59 23.90 -9.88
C GLY A 191 -27.08 23.67 -9.54
N PHE A 192 -27.75 22.78 -10.27
CA PHE A 192 -29.16 22.46 -10.05
C PHE A 192 -29.45 21.94 -8.62
N LEU A 193 -28.54 21.16 -8.04
CA LEU A 193 -28.66 20.66 -6.66
C LEU A 193 -28.88 21.76 -5.63
N TRP A 194 -28.33 22.96 -5.85
CA TRP A 194 -28.55 24.10 -4.96
C TRP A 194 -30.04 24.43 -4.75
N TRP A 195 -30.87 24.16 -5.75
CA TRP A 195 -32.32 24.41 -5.71
C TRP A 195 -33.15 23.13 -5.59
N ASN A 196 -32.53 21.96 -5.76
CA ASN A 196 -33.21 20.67 -5.78
C ASN A 196 -32.95 19.83 -4.52
N ALA A 197 -31.96 20.16 -3.67
CA ALA A 197 -31.77 19.51 -2.39
C ALA A 197 -32.97 19.75 -1.46
N SER A 198 -33.31 18.73 -0.64
CA SER A 198 -34.50 18.78 0.22
C SER A 198 -34.44 19.95 1.22
N PRO A 199 -35.50 20.76 1.34
CA PRO A 199 -36.73 20.73 0.52
C PRO A 199 -36.53 21.41 -0.85
N ALA A 200 -36.91 20.72 -1.95
CA ALA A 200 -36.71 21.24 -3.30
C ALA A 200 -37.57 22.48 -3.61
N GLN A 201 -36.93 23.49 -4.18
CA GLN A 201 -37.58 24.67 -4.76
C GLN A 201 -37.90 24.45 -6.25
N ILE A 202 -37.08 23.64 -6.92
CA ILE A 202 -37.23 23.31 -8.34
C ILE A 202 -37.14 21.79 -8.51
N PHE A 203 -38.19 21.21 -9.08
CA PHE A 203 -38.28 19.78 -9.38
C PHE A 203 -37.74 19.46 -10.77
N MET A 204 -36.98 18.36 -10.90
CA MET A 204 -36.34 17.94 -12.15
C MET A 204 -37.37 17.51 -13.20
N GLY A 205 -38.20 16.52 -12.86
CA GLY A 205 -39.22 15.98 -13.75
C GLY A 205 -38.66 15.05 -14.83
N ASP A 206 -39.54 14.54 -15.69
CA ASP A 206 -39.17 13.61 -16.76
C ASP A 206 -38.23 14.26 -17.78
N THR A 207 -38.33 15.58 -17.95
CA THR A 207 -37.43 16.38 -18.81
C THR A 207 -35.97 16.18 -18.45
N GLY A 208 -35.61 16.27 -17.16
CA GLY A 208 -34.23 16.19 -16.72
C GLY A 208 -33.77 14.74 -16.59
N SER A 209 -34.58 13.90 -15.96
CA SER A 209 -34.20 12.52 -15.65
C SER A 209 -34.03 11.65 -16.89
N LEU A 210 -34.88 11.81 -17.92
CA LEU A 210 -34.69 11.11 -19.20
C LEU A 210 -33.45 11.61 -19.96
N ALA A 211 -33.20 12.92 -19.94
CA ALA A 211 -32.02 13.49 -20.57
C ALA A 211 -30.74 12.94 -19.92
N LEU A 212 -30.63 13.00 -18.59
CA LEU A 212 -29.47 12.52 -17.84
C LEU A 212 -29.22 11.02 -18.08
N GLY A 213 -30.24 10.16 -17.99
CA GLY A 213 -30.03 8.74 -18.27
C GLY A 213 -29.71 8.44 -19.74
N GLY A 214 -30.20 9.27 -20.68
CA GLY A 214 -29.77 9.24 -22.07
C GLY A 214 -28.29 9.57 -22.25
N ALA A 215 -27.82 10.65 -21.62
CA ALA A 215 -26.42 11.04 -21.69
C ALA A 215 -25.49 10.02 -21.01
N LEU A 216 -25.91 9.38 -19.92
CA LEU A 216 -25.14 8.29 -19.29
C LEU A 216 -24.91 7.12 -20.27
N ALA A 217 -25.97 6.64 -20.92
CA ALA A 217 -25.86 5.58 -21.93
C ALA A 217 -25.09 6.04 -23.16
N GLY A 218 -25.33 7.28 -23.61
CA GLY A 218 -24.62 7.88 -24.74
C GLY A 218 -23.12 7.96 -24.50
N LEU A 219 -22.69 8.42 -23.33
CA LEU A 219 -21.28 8.39 -22.93
C LEU A 219 -20.75 6.97 -22.97
N ALA A 220 -21.42 6.02 -22.31
CA ALA A 220 -20.95 4.63 -22.27
C ALA A 220 -20.68 4.02 -23.65
N VAL A 221 -21.56 4.29 -24.63
CA VAL A 221 -21.40 3.81 -26.02
C VAL A 221 -20.24 4.51 -26.73
N LEU A 222 -20.15 5.84 -26.57
CA LEU A 222 -19.16 6.65 -27.26
C LEU A 222 -17.76 6.50 -26.66
N THR A 223 -17.65 6.10 -25.39
CA THR A 223 -16.38 5.93 -24.65
C THR A 223 -15.94 4.47 -24.53
N ARG A 224 -16.70 3.52 -25.11
CA ARG A 224 -16.44 2.06 -25.04
C ARG A 224 -16.48 1.49 -23.62
N THR A 225 -17.46 1.92 -22.83
CA THR A 225 -17.57 1.56 -21.41
C THR A 225 -18.98 1.08 -21.02
N GLU A 226 -19.68 0.35 -21.90
CA GLU A 226 -21.09 0.00 -21.72
C GLU A 226 -21.35 -0.85 -20.47
N PHE A 227 -20.51 -1.85 -20.20
CA PHE A 227 -20.64 -2.65 -18.98
C PHE A 227 -20.10 -1.91 -17.75
N LEU A 228 -19.04 -1.10 -17.89
CA LEU A 228 -18.53 -0.30 -16.78
C LEU A 228 -19.57 0.72 -16.31
N LEU A 229 -20.49 1.19 -17.17
CA LEU A 229 -21.63 2.00 -16.76
C LEU A 229 -22.50 1.30 -15.71
N ALA A 230 -22.64 -0.04 -15.74
CA ALA A 230 -23.41 -0.75 -14.73
C ALA A 230 -22.78 -0.62 -13.33
N LEU A 231 -21.45 -0.48 -13.27
CA LEU A 231 -20.70 -0.26 -12.03
C LEU A 231 -20.72 1.21 -11.63
N LEU A 232 -20.35 2.13 -12.53
CA LEU A 232 -20.37 3.58 -12.29
C LEU A 232 -21.78 4.07 -11.92
N GLY A 233 -22.80 3.60 -12.64
CA GLY A 233 -24.22 3.84 -12.39
C GLY A 233 -24.87 2.84 -11.43
N GLY A 234 -24.09 2.16 -10.59
CA GLY A 234 -24.55 1.07 -9.74
C GLY A 234 -25.74 1.42 -8.85
N LEU A 235 -25.84 2.68 -8.40
CA LEU A 235 -27.04 3.16 -7.70
C LEU A 235 -28.29 3.10 -8.58
N PHE A 236 -28.23 3.59 -9.82
CA PHE A 236 -29.36 3.57 -10.76
C PHE A 236 -29.76 2.15 -11.13
N VAL A 237 -28.77 1.27 -11.30
CA VAL A 237 -28.98 -0.17 -11.53
C VAL A 237 -29.69 -0.80 -10.33
N MET A 238 -29.20 -0.54 -9.11
CA MET A 238 -29.79 -1.07 -7.88
C MET A 238 -31.26 -0.64 -7.72
N GLN A 239 -31.57 0.63 -7.99
CA GLN A 239 -32.96 1.13 -7.97
C GLN A 239 -33.83 0.40 -9.01
N THR A 240 -33.32 0.21 -10.22
CA THR A 240 -34.05 -0.47 -11.31
C THR A 240 -34.28 -1.94 -10.99
N VAL A 241 -33.25 -2.64 -10.53
CA VAL A 241 -33.32 -4.06 -10.13
C VAL A 241 -34.33 -4.24 -9.01
N SER A 242 -34.40 -3.32 -8.05
CA SER A 242 -35.40 -3.39 -6.99
C SER A 242 -36.84 -3.37 -7.51
N VAL A 243 -37.12 -2.57 -8.54
CA VAL A 243 -38.44 -2.50 -9.19
C VAL A 243 -38.72 -3.79 -9.95
N ILE A 244 -37.74 -4.30 -10.70
CA ILE A 244 -37.87 -5.56 -11.45
C ILE A 244 -38.17 -6.72 -10.49
N LEU A 245 -37.39 -6.84 -9.41
CA LEU A 245 -37.58 -7.87 -8.38
C LEU A 245 -38.95 -7.74 -7.69
N GLN A 246 -39.35 -6.52 -7.34
CA GLN A 246 -40.67 -6.26 -6.73
C GLN A 246 -41.82 -6.72 -7.62
N VAL A 247 -41.79 -6.33 -8.91
CA VAL A 247 -42.85 -6.68 -9.87
C VAL A 247 -42.86 -8.17 -10.17
N GLY A 248 -41.67 -8.78 -10.35
CA GLY A 248 -41.53 -10.21 -10.56
C GLY A 248 -42.07 -11.02 -9.38
N PHE A 249 -41.65 -10.68 -8.16
CA PHE A 249 -42.10 -11.34 -6.94
C PHE A 249 -43.61 -11.19 -6.72
N PHE A 250 -44.17 -10.00 -6.98
CA PHE A 250 -45.61 -9.76 -6.85
C PHE A 250 -46.44 -10.63 -7.80
N LYS A 251 -45.98 -10.80 -9.05
CA LYS A 251 -46.62 -11.68 -10.03
C LYS A 251 -46.50 -13.16 -9.64
N LEU A 252 -45.32 -13.59 -9.21
CA LEU A 252 -45.05 -14.98 -8.82
C LEU A 252 -45.83 -15.40 -7.56
N THR A 253 -45.92 -14.53 -6.57
CA THR A 253 -46.59 -14.80 -5.29
C THR A 253 -48.07 -14.46 -5.27
N LYS A 254 -48.63 -13.98 -6.39
CA LYS A 254 -50.02 -13.55 -6.54
C LYS A 254 -50.44 -12.53 -5.47
N GLY A 255 -49.58 -11.55 -5.20
CA GLY A 255 -49.95 -10.39 -4.39
C GLY A 255 -49.04 -10.06 -3.20
N ARG A 256 -47.98 -10.83 -2.93
CA ARG A 256 -47.01 -10.47 -1.88
C ARG A 256 -45.97 -9.49 -2.42
N ARG A 257 -45.53 -8.57 -1.57
CA ARG A 257 -44.49 -7.57 -1.89
C ARG A 257 -43.16 -7.99 -1.27
N LEU A 258 -42.06 -7.79 -1.99
CA LEU A 258 -40.71 -8.08 -1.49
C LEU A 258 -40.22 -6.93 -0.61
N PHE A 259 -40.26 -5.71 -1.14
CA PHE A 259 -40.02 -4.47 -0.43
C PHE A 259 -41.35 -3.79 -0.05
N ARG A 260 -41.35 -2.93 0.99
CA ARG A 260 -42.53 -2.13 1.36
C ARG A 260 -43.07 -1.32 0.17
N MET A 261 -42.15 -0.72 -0.58
CA MET A 261 -42.38 -0.04 -1.85
C MET A 261 -41.09 -0.17 -2.69
N ALA A 262 -41.21 -0.14 -4.01
CA ALA A 262 -40.06 -0.01 -4.91
C ALA A 262 -40.25 1.27 -5.74
N PRO A 263 -39.19 2.03 -6.03
CA PRO A 263 -37.76 1.72 -5.81
C PRO A 263 -37.28 1.77 -4.34
N LEU A 264 -36.03 1.38 -4.07
CA LEU A 264 -35.51 1.20 -2.70
C LEU A 264 -35.54 2.47 -1.85
N HIS A 265 -35.39 3.66 -2.43
CA HIS A 265 -35.41 4.88 -1.63
C HIS A 265 -36.76 5.05 -0.88
N HIS A 266 -37.89 4.78 -1.54
CA HIS A 266 -39.21 4.78 -0.90
C HIS A 266 -39.39 3.62 0.10
N HIS A 267 -38.68 2.50 -0.09
CA HIS A 267 -38.66 1.42 0.90
C HIS A 267 -38.13 1.92 2.25
N PHE A 268 -37.03 2.68 2.23
CA PHE A 268 -36.40 3.22 3.43
C PHE A 268 -37.19 4.37 4.05
N GLU A 269 -37.84 5.22 3.26
CA GLU A 269 -38.78 6.21 3.80
C GLU A 269 -39.92 5.53 4.57
N LEU A 270 -40.51 4.46 4.01
CA LEU A 270 -41.54 3.68 4.69
C LEU A 270 -41.02 2.90 5.91
N LEU A 271 -39.71 2.75 6.07
CA LEU A 271 -39.07 2.22 7.28
C LEU A 271 -38.85 3.30 8.35
N GLY A 272 -39.21 4.56 8.07
CA GLY A 272 -39.11 5.69 8.99
C GLY A 272 -37.82 6.50 8.87
N TRP A 273 -37.06 6.34 7.78
CA TRP A 273 -35.89 7.19 7.54
C TRP A 273 -36.33 8.55 6.99
N GLU A 274 -35.69 9.62 7.46
CA GLU A 274 -35.86 10.96 6.87
C GLU A 274 -35.31 10.99 5.45
N GLU A 275 -35.98 11.73 4.55
CA GLU A 275 -35.61 11.86 3.14
C GLU A 275 -34.12 12.23 2.97
N ILE A 276 -33.64 13.24 3.69
CA ILE A 276 -32.23 13.68 3.66
C ILE A 276 -31.29 12.52 4.02
N THR A 277 -31.65 11.71 5.02
CA THR A 277 -30.85 10.55 5.44
C THR A 277 -30.77 9.50 4.33
N VAL A 278 -31.89 9.25 3.63
CA VAL A 278 -31.92 8.33 2.47
C VAL A 278 -31.02 8.88 1.37
N VAL A 279 -31.17 10.15 1.00
CA VAL A 279 -30.41 10.81 -0.06
C VAL A 279 -28.90 10.74 0.21
N VAL A 280 -28.45 11.18 1.39
CA VAL A 280 -27.02 11.18 1.76
C VAL A 280 -26.43 9.77 1.75
N ARG A 281 -27.15 8.76 2.27
CA ARG A 281 -26.67 7.37 2.27
C ARG A 281 -26.58 6.80 0.85
N PHE A 282 -27.53 7.15 -0.01
CA PHE A 282 -27.52 6.72 -1.40
C PHE A 282 -26.42 7.44 -2.20
N TRP A 283 -26.09 8.69 -1.87
CA TRP A 283 -24.91 9.39 -2.39
C TRP A 283 -23.60 8.72 -1.96
N ILE A 284 -23.47 8.28 -0.71
CA ILE A 284 -22.31 7.51 -0.27
C ILE A 284 -22.17 6.23 -1.09
N MET A 285 -23.28 5.51 -1.31
CA MET A 285 -23.27 4.32 -2.18
C MET A 285 -22.92 4.65 -3.63
N ALA A 286 -23.47 5.74 -4.20
CA ALA A 286 -23.11 6.19 -5.55
C ALA A 286 -21.63 6.55 -5.66
N GLY A 287 -21.08 7.27 -4.69
CA GLY A 287 -19.66 7.59 -4.61
C GLY A 287 -18.79 6.33 -4.53
N LEU A 288 -19.19 5.32 -3.75
CA LEU A 288 -18.48 4.04 -3.69
C LEU A 288 -18.52 3.30 -5.04
N PHE A 289 -19.69 3.22 -5.67
CA PHE A 289 -19.83 2.62 -7.01
C PHE A 289 -18.96 3.31 -8.05
N VAL A 290 -18.93 4.65 -8.03
CA VAL A 290 -18.06 5.45 -8.89
C VAL A 290 -16.59 5.21 -8.59
N ALA A 291 -16.18 5.19 -7.31
CA ALA A 291 -14.80 4.94 -6.92
C ALA A 291 -14.32 3.55 -7.34
N VAL A 292 -15.14 2.51 -7.16
CA VAL A 292 -14.83 1.15 -7.63
C VAL A 292 -14.76 1.10 -9.15
N GLY A 293 -15.69 1.77 -9.86
CA GLY A 293 -15.65 1.87 -11.32
C GLY A 293 -14.40 2.56 -11.86
N LEU A 294 -13.97 3.66 -11.24
CA LEU A 294 -12.71 4.33 -11.56
C LEU A 294 -11.50 3.46 -11.22
N GLY A 295 -11.51 2.78 -10.07
CA GLY A 295 -10.45 1.85 -9.68
C GLY A 295 -10.26 0.74 -10.72
N VAL A 296 -11.36 0.12 -11.15
CA VAL A 296 -11.36 -0.92 -12.20
C VAL A 296 -10.88 -0.37 -13.54
N PHE A 297 -11.28 0.86 -13.90
CA PHE A 297 -10.82 1.52 -15.12
C PHE A 297 -9.29 1.74 -15.15
N TYR A 298 -8.68 2.10 -14.01
CA TYR A 298 -7.24 2.36 -13.93
C TYR A 298 -6.39 1.11 -13.66
N ALA A 299 -6.95 0.09 -13.00
CA ALA A 299 -6.22 -1.13 -12.65
C ALA A 299 -5.70 -1.92 -13.87
N GLU A 300 -6.32 -1.78 -15.05
CA GLU A 300 -5.84 -2.38 -16.31
C GLU A 300 -4.40 -1.97 -16.67
N TRP A 301 -3.95 -0.80 -16.19
CA TRP A 301 -2.59 -0.30 -16.41
C TRP A 301 -1.54 -0.93 -15.49
N VAL A 302 -1.95 -1.82 -14.57
CA VAL A 302 -1.03 -2.53 -13.66
C VAL A 302 -0.81 -3.96 -14.15
N THR A 303 0.46 -4.33 -14.33
CA THR A 303 0.85 -5.72 -14.58
C THR A 303 1.64 -6.26 -13.38
N ALA A 304 1.14 -7.33 -12.76
CA ALA A 304 1.84 -8.05 -11.70
C ALA A 304 2.50 -9.32 -12.25
N LEU A 305 3.78 -9.52 -11.91
CA LEU A 305 4.60 -10.63 -12.40
C LEU A 305 5.26 -11.35 -11.22
N ASP A 306 5.25 -12.68 -11.21
CA ASP A 306 5.98 -13.49 -10.23
C ASP A 306 6.41 -14.83 -10.84
N GLU A 307 7.58 -15.36 -10.44
CA GLU A 307 8.04 -16.68 -10.90
C GLU A 307 7.35 -17.84 -10.18
N SER A 308 6.66 -17.57 -9.08
CA SER A 308 6.00 -18.58 -8.25
C SER A 308 4.49 -18.56 -8.39
N GLU A 309 3.91 -19.75 -8.60
CA GLU A 309 2.47 -20.01 -8.44
C GLU A 309 2.13 -20.53 -7.02
N ALA A 310 3.11 -20.66 -6.13
CA ALA A 310 2.94 -21.32 -4.84
C ALA A 310 2.29 -20.43 -3.77
N GLY A 311 1.68 -21.07 -2.77
CA GLY A 311 1.08 -20.38 -1.63
C GLY A 311 -0.21 -19.64 -1.99
N ASP A 312 -0.38 -18.43 -1.46
CA ASP A 312 -1.54 -17.58 -1.69
C ASP A 312 -1.40 -16.67 -2.93
N ARG A 313 -0.31 -16.81 -3.70
CA ARG A 313 -0.01 -16.00 -4.89
C ARG A 313 -1.10 -16.11 -5.96
N ALA A 314 -1.63 -17.31 -6.18
CA ALA A 314 -2.72 -17.54 -7.13
C ALA A 314 -4.03 -16.86 -6.69
N GLU A 315 -4.36 -16.89 -5.40
CA GLU A 315 -5.56 -16.22 -4.86
C GLU A 315 -5.43 -14.70 -4.93
N ARG A 316 -4.26 -14.16 -4.55
CA ARG A 316 -3.95 -12.72 -4.68
C ARG A 316 -3.93 -12.28 -6.15
N GLY A 317 -3.40 -13.12 -7.04
CA GLY A 317 -3.42 -12.93 -8.48
C GLY A 317 -4.85 -12.82 -9.01
N ALA A 318 -5.71 -13.78 -8.67
CA ALA A 318 -7.12 -13.76 -9.04
C ALA A 318 -7.86 -12.52 -8.50
N LEU A 319 -7.52 -12.05 -7.30
CA LEU A 319 -8.05 -10.80 -6.75
C LEU A 319 -7.61 -9.60 -7.60
N LEU A 320 -6.33 -9.50 -7.95
CA LEU A 320 -5.81 -8.43 -8.80
C LEU A 320 -6.43 -8.46 -10.21
N GLU A 321 -6.59 -9.63 -10.81
CA GLU A 321 -7.30 -9.81 -12.08
C GLU A 321 -8.76 -9.37 -11.98
N SER A 322 -9.45 -9.69 -10.87
CA SER A 322 -10.84 -9.24 -10.65
C SER A 322 -10.97 -7.72 -10.52
N LEU A 323 -9.89 -7.05 -10.12
CA LEU A 323 -9.79 -5.60 -10.08
C LEU A 323 -9.42 -5.00 -11.44
N GLY A 324 -8.97 -5.82 -12.40
CA GLY A 324 -8.65 -5.41 -13.77
C GLY A 324 -7.16 -5.48 -14.12
N ALA A 325 -6.26 -5.80 -13.18
CA ALA A 325 -4.83 -5.89 -13.45
C ALA A 325 -4.48 -7.13 -14.29
N SER A 326 -3.42 -7.02 -15.09
CA SER A 326 -2.82 -8.18 -15.77
C SER A 326 -1.93 -8.94 -14.81
N VAL A 327 -2.10 -10.25 -14.68
CA VAL A 327 -1.28 -11.08 -13.79
C VAL A 327 -0.61 -12.19 -14.58
N ARG A 328 0.71 -12.37 -14.40
CA ARG A 328 1.45 -13.51 -14.95
C ARG A 328 2.25 -14.17 -13.82
N LEU A 329 1.93 -15.42 -13.54
CA LEU A 329 2.58 -16.23 -12.51
C LEU A 329 3.29 -17.42 -13.15
N GLY A 330 4.33 -17.91 -12.49
CA GLY A 330 5.05 -19.12 -12.89
C GLY A 330 6.35 -18.85 -13.63
N GLU A 331 7.13 -19.92 -13.82
CA GLU A 331 8.48 -19.85 -14.35
C GLU A 331 8.54 -19.16 -15.73
N GLY A 332 9.40 -18.17 -15.86
CA GLY A 332 9.57 -17.37 -17.07
C GLY A 332 8.66 -16.15 -17.18
N SER A 333 7.75 -15.93 -16.22
CA SER A 333 6.88 -14.73 -16.21
C SER A 333 7.66 -13.42 -16.07
N THR A 334 8.87 -13.45 -15.51
CA THR A 334 9.77 -12.29 -15.38
C THR A 334 10.94 -12.34 -16.37
N ALA A 335 10.89 -13.20 -17.40
CA ALA A 335 11.98 -13.30 -18.37
C ALA A 335 12.11 -12.07 -19.28
N VAL A 336 10.99 -11.41 -19.58
CA VAL A 336 10.92 -10.30 -20.54
C VAL A 336 10.20 -9.11 -19.89
N LEU A 337 10.84 -7.95 -19.94
CA LEU A 337 10.17 -6.69 -19.57
C LEU A 337 9.19 -6.31 -20.69
N PRO A 338 7.90 -6.05 -20.38
CA PRO A 338 6.96 -5.55 -21.38
C PRO A 338 7.44 -4.25 -22.05
N ASP A 339 7.09 -4.04 -23.32
CA ASP A 339 7.58 -2.91 -24.12
C ASP A 339 7.04 -1.55 -23.67
N ASP A 340 5.91 -1.53 -22.98
CA ASP A 340 5.12 -0.36 -22.59
C ASP A 340 5.20 -0.04 -21.08
N VAL A 341 6.33 -0.34 -20.44
CA VAL A 341 6.51 -0.11 -19.00
C VAL A 341 7.10 1.26 -18.70
N ASP A 342 6.35 2.09 -17.99
CA ASP A 342 6.80 3.40 -17.48
C ASP A 342 7.64 3.30 -16.20
N VAL A 343 7.34 2.30 -15.36
CA VAL A 343 8.00 2.08 -14.07
C VAL A 343 7.91 0.62 -13.66
N VAL A 344 8.98 0.10 -13.08
CA VAL A 344 8.99 -1.22 -12.45
C VAL A 344 9.01 -1.03 -10.94
N VAL A 345 8.05 -1.62 -10.22
CA VAL A 345 8.10 -1.71 -8.75
C VAL A 345 8.53 -3.12 -8.37
N THR A 346 9.69 -3.24 -7.72
CA THR A 346 10.31 -4.53 -7.40
C THR A 346 10.25 -4.85 -5.91
N SER A 347 10.11 -6.14 -5.61
CA SER A 347 10.31 -6.66 -4.25
C SER A 347 11.82 -6.67 -3.94
N PRO A 348 12.25 -6.33 -2.71
CA PRO A 348 13.66 -6.21 -2.36
C PRO A 348 14.47 -7.50 -2.55
N GLY A 349 13.83 -8.67 -2.56
CA GLY A 349 14.52 -9.95 -2.74
C GLY A 349 15.08 -10.18 -4.15
N TRP A 350 14.68 -9.38 -5.15
CA TRP A 350 15.15 -9.53 -6.53
C TRP A 350 16.53 -8.88 -6.73
N HIS A 351 17.48 -9.69 -7.19
CA HIS A 351 18.81 -9.21 -7.53
C HIS A 351 18.77 -8.28 -8.77
N PRO A 352 19.56 -7.20 -8.83
CA PRO A 352 19.54 -6.24 -9.95
C PRO A 352 19.86 -6.87 -11.31
N SER A 353 20.58 -7.99 -11.32
CA SER A 353 20.88 -8.76 -12.54
C SER A 353 19.72 -9.65 -13.02
N ALA A 354 18.58 -9.69 -12.31
CA ALA A 354 17.42 -10.43 -12.75
C ALA A 354 16.97 -9.94 -14.14
N PRO A 355 16.57 -10.83 -15.07
CA PRO A 355 16.35 -10.46 -16.47
C PRO A 355 15.44 -9.24 -16.66
N LEU A 356 14.32 -9.17 -15.95
CA LEU A 356 13.38 -8.05 -16.02
C LEU A 356 14.00 -6.72 -15.55
N LEU A 357 14.72 -6.74 -14.43
CA LEU A 357 15.33 -5.54 -13.84
C LEU A 357 16.52 -5.05 -14.66
N ALA A 358 17.33 -5.98 -15.18
CA ALA A 358 18.43 -5.66 -16.10
C ALA A 358 17.91 -5.02 -17.40
N GLN A 359 16.80 -5.52 -17.95
CA GLN A 359 16.13 -4.92 -19.11
C GLN A 359 15.59 -3.52 -18.81
N ALA A 360 14.97 -3.33 -17.64
CA ALA A 360 14.46 -2.03 -17.21
C ALA A 360 15.58 -1.00 -17.10
N ALA A 361 16.68 -1.37 -16.44
CA ALA A 361 17.88 -0.55 -16.33
C ALA A 361 18.48 -0.21 -17.71
N ALA A 362 18.60 -1.20 -18.60
CA ALA A 362 19.14 -1.01 -19.95
C ALA A 362 18.28 -0.06 -20.80
N ARG A 363 16.96 -0.04 -20.57
CA ARG A 363 16.00 0.84 -21.26
C ARG A 363 15.81 2.20 -20.57
N GLY A 364 16.45 2.44 -19.43
CA GLY A 364 16.27 3.65 -18.64
C GLY A 364 14.89 3.75 -17.97
N VAL A 365 14.16 2.63 -17.86
CA VAL A 365 12.90 2.55 -17.14
C VAL A 365 13.20 2.63 -15.63
N PRO A 366 12.60 3.56 -14.87
CA PRO A 366 12.80 3.64 -13.44
C PRO A 366 12.42 2.34 -12.73
N VAL A 367 13.33 1.85 -11.87
CA VAL A 367 13.08 0.71 -10.98
C VAL A 367 12.97 1.24 -9.56
N TRP A 368 11.79 1.08 -8.95
CA TRP A 368 11.50 1.51 -7.60
C TRP A 368 11.33 0.30 -6.68
N GLY A 369 11.83 0.41 -5.46
CA GLY A 369 11.40 -0.46 -4.38
C GLY A 369 10.10 0.05 -3.74
N GLU A 370 9.51 -0.76 -2.87
CA GLU A 370 8.38 -0.35 -2.03
C GLU A 370 8.65 0.98 -1.29
N VAL A 371 9.87 1.19 -0.82
CA VAL A 371 10.28 2.38 -0.06
C VAL A 371 10.27 3.65 -0.91
N GLU A 372 10.75 3.57 -2.16
CA GLU A 372 10.71 4.69 -3.10
C GLU A 372 9.27 5.00 -3.51
N LEU A 373 8.44 3.96 -3.72
CA LEU A 373 7.02 4.12 -3.99
C LEU A 373 6.31 4.81 -2.81
N ALA A 374 6.51 4.33 -1.58
CA ALA A 374 5.96 4.95 -0.38
C ALA A 374 6.43 6.40 -0.21
N TRP A 375 7.70 6.69 -0.55
CA TRP A 375 8.21 8.05 -0.49
C TRP A 375 7.47 9.00 -1.45
N ARG A 376 7.06 8.50 -2.62
CA ARG A 376 6.31 9.27 -3.63
C ARG A 376 4.81 9.35 -3.36
N LEU A 377 4.23 8.40 -2.63
CA LEU A 377 2.81 8.33 -2.33
C LEU A 377 2.36 9.17 -1.12
N ARG A 378 3.29 9.64 -0.29
CA ARG A 378 2.97 10.45 0.90
C ARG A 378 2.06 11.63 0.58
N ASP A 379 1.23 11.99 1.57
CA ASP A 379 0.45 13.23 1.56
C ASP A 379 1.38 14.45 1.29
N PRO A 380 1.21 15.16 0.16
CA PRO A 380 2.07 16.29 -0.18
C PRO A 380 1.81 17.52 0.70
N ALA A 381 0.65 17.63 1.34
CA ALA A 381 0.31 18.73 2.24
C ALA A 381 0.83 18.49 3.67
N ARG A 382 0.89 17.22 4.10
CA ARG A 382 1.32 16.84 5.47
C ARG A 382 2.18 15.57 5.48
N PRO A 383 3.38 15.58 4.86
CA PRO A 383 4.22 14.39 4.84
C PRO A 383 4.82 14.11 6.23
N ALA A 384 4.50 12.95 6.81
CA ALA A 384 5.11 12.49 8.05
C ALA A 384 6.64 12.40 7.89
N PRO A 385 7.45 13.01 8.78
CA PRO A 385 8.91 12.85 8.78
C PRO A 385 9.33 11.40 9.05
N TRP A 386 10.38 10.93 8.38
CA TRP A 386 10.92 9.59 8.59
C TRP A 386 12.18 9.64 9.43
N LEU A 387 12.24 8.79 10.46
CA LEU A 387 13.43 8.50 11.25
C LEU A 387 13.89 7.08 10.90
N ALA A 388 14.92 6.98 10.06
CA ALA A 388 15.27 5.74 9.38
C ALA A 388 16.44 5.01 10.05
N VAL A 389 16.40 3.68 10.11
CA VAL A 389 17.42 2.83 10.72
C VAL A 389 17.84 1.73 9.76
N THR A 390 19.15 1.61 9.52
CA THR A 390 19.76 0.43 8.89
C THR A 390 21.02 -0.02 9.63
N GLY A 391 21.60 -1.12 9.17
CA GLY A 391 22.79 -1.76 9.73
C GLY A 391 22.77 -3.26 9.46
N THR A 392 23.84 -3.96 9.79
CA THR A 392 23.84 -5.43 9.73
C THR A 392 22.97 -5.98 10.87
N ASN A 393 23.22 -5.55 12.10
CA ASN A 393 22.53 -6.01 13.31
C ASN A 393 21.91 -4.87 14.12
N GLY A 394 20.94 -5.18 14.99
CA GLY A 394 20.32 -4.22 15.92
C GLY A 394 19.17 -3.38 15.36
N LYS A 395 18.90 -3.46 14.05
CA LYS A 395 17.85 -2.68 13.34
C LYS A 395 16.49 -2.71 14.04
N THR A 396 15.91 -3.91 14.19
CA THR A 396 14.57 -4.10 14.75
C THR A 396 14.45 -3.62 16.18
N THR A 397 15.40 -3.98 17.03
CA THR A 397 15.41 -3.51 18.42
C THR A 397 15.50 -1.98 18.48
N THR A 398 16.34 -1.37 17.64
CA THR A 398 16.49 0.09 17.57
C THR A 398 15.22 0.78 17.07
N VAL A 399 14.58 0.27 16.00
CA VAL A 399 13.35 0.89 15.47
C VAL A 399 12.18 0.76 16.44
N GLN A 400 12.11 -0.32 17.21
CA GLN A 400 11.09 -0.54 18.24
C GLN A 400 11.33 0.36 19.46
N MET A 401 12.58 0.50 19.91
CA MET A 401 12.95 1.48 20.94
C MET A 401 12.59 2.90 20.50
N LEU A 402 12.91 3.24 19.23
CA LEU A 402 12.57 4.53 18.65
C LEU A 402 11.05 4.76 18.63
N GLU A 403 10.27 3.78 18.19
CA GLU A 403 8.80 3.86 18.25
C GLU A 403 8.31 4.10 19.68
N ALA A 404 8.83 3.34 20.66
CA ALA A 404 8.46 3.51 22.07
C ALA A 404 8.78 4.92 22.59
N MET A 405 9.95 5.47 22.24
CA MET A 405 10.35 6.84 22.61
C MET A 405 9.43 7.89 21.99
N LEU A 406 9.08 7.74 20.71
CA LEU A 406 8.19 8.67 20.01
C LEU A 406 6.77 8.62 20.61
N ARG A 407 6.25 7.42 20.92
CA ARG A 407 4.97 7.23 21.61
C ARG A 407 4.98 7.85 23.00
N ALA A 408 6.05 7.64 23.78
CA ALA A 408 6.21 8.26 25.09
C ALA A 408 6.28 9.80 24.99
N GLY A 409 6.79 10.33 23.87
CA GLY A 409 6.74 11.75 23.53
C GLY A 409 5.36 12.29 23.15
N GLY A 410 4.32 11.44 23.16
CA GLY A 410 2.94 11.82 22.82
C GLY A 410 2.66 11.88 21.32
N LEU A 411 3.55 11.35 20.48
CA LEU A 411 3.41 11.38 19.01
C LEU A 411 2.68 10.14 18.50
N ARG A 412 1.84 10.32 17.48
CA ARG A 412 1.27 9.24 16.69
C ARG A 412 2.36 8.72 15.75
N THR A 413 2.87 7.53 16.03
CA THR A 413 3.95 6.87 15.27
C THR A 413 3.68 5.37 15.14
N VAL A 414 4.41 4.73 14.22
CA VAL A 414 4.48 3.28 14.09
C VAL A 414 5.87 2.87 13.58
N ALA A 415 6.34 1.67 13.95
CA ALA A 415 7.47 1.04 13.29
C ALA A 415 7.02 0.46 11.93
N ALA A 416 7.71 0.84 10.86
CA ALA A 416 7.35 0.47 9.49
C ALA A 416 8.57 0.11 8.63
N GLY A 417 8.30 -0.46 7.44
CA GLY A 417 9.31 -0.84 6.45
C GLY A 417 9.60 -2.34 6.50
N ASN A 418 10.85 -2.71 6.77
CA ASN A 418 11.27 -4.12 6.82
C ASN A 418 10.65 -4.91 7.99
N VAL A 419 10.11 -4.21 9.00
CA VAL A 419 9.41 -4.78 10.15
C VAL A 419 8.19 -3.92 10.47
N GLY A 420 7.20 -4.51 11.15
CA GLY A 420 5.97 -3.82 11.50
C GLY A 420 5.06 -3.67 10.29
N LEU A 421 4.54 -2.46 10.08
CA LEU A 421 3.62 -2.18 8.98
C LEU A 421 4.40 -1.97 7.66
N PRO A 422 3.92 -2.49 6.51
CA PRO A 422 4.44 -2.07 5.21
C PRO A 422 4.45 -0.55 5.10
N ILE A 423 5.54 0.03 4.60
CA ILE A 423 5.71 1.49 4.64
C ILE A 423 4.70 2.19 3.73
N VAL A 424 4.26 1.54 2.64
CA VAL A 424 3.19 2.06 1.77
C VAL A 424 1.88 2.18 2.54
N GLU A 425 1.57 1.22 3.40
CA GLU A 425 0.34 1.26 4.21
C GLU A 425 0.44 2.35 5.28
N ALA A 426 1.61 2.54 5.90
CA ALA A 426 1.83 3.60 6.88
C ALA A 426 1.67 5.01 6.29
N VAL A 427 2.16 5.26 5.07
CA VAL A 427 2.07 6.60 4.44
C VAL A 427 0.70 6.90 3.83
N MET A 428 -0.07 5.86 3.53
CA MET A 428 -1.43 5.96 2.97
C MET A 428 -2.52 5.93 4.05
N ASP A 429 -2.15 5.90 5.34
CA ASP A 429 -3.11 5.95 6.44
C ASP A 429 -3.98 7.22 6.33
N PRO A 430 -5.32 7.08 6.35
CA PRO A 430 -6.24 8.22 6.26
C PRO A 430 -6.07 9.24 7.40
N ASP A 431 -5.52 8.81 8.54
CA ASP A 431 -5.06 9.66 9.62
C ASP A 431 -3.52 9.71 9.56
N PRO A 432 -2.89 10.80 9.08
CA PRO A 432 -1.45 10.84 8.93
C PRO A 432 -0.70 10.69 10.26
N TYR A 433 0.41 9.95 10.26
CA TYR A 433 1.32 9.88 11.41
C TYR A 433 2.05 11.20 11.63
N ASP A 434 2.38 11.52 12.89
CA ASP A 434 3.19 12.69 13.22
C ASP A 434 4.65 12.48 12.80
N VAL A 435 5.12 11.23 12.84
CA VAL A 435 6.47 10.77 12.53
C VAL A 435 6.47 9.26 12.33
N LEU A 436 7.38 8.74 11.51
CA LEU A 436 7.53 7.30 11.26
C LEU A 436 8.90 6.81 11.70
N ALA A 437 8.94 5.70 12.42
CA ALA A 437 10.16 4.96 12.73
C ALA A 437 10.35 3.88 11.65
N VAL A 438 11.35 4.01 10.79
CA VAL A 438 11.45 3.20 9.56
C VAL A 438 12.67 2.30 9.62
N GLU A 439 12.47 0.98 9.58
CA GLU A 439 13.55 0.00 9.40
C GLU A 439 13.78 -0.26 7.91
N LEU A 440 15.03 -0.11 7.46
CA LEU A 440 15.41 -0.34 6.06
C LEU A 440 16.52 -1.38 5.94
N SER A 441 16.30 -2.35 5.05
CA SER A 441 17.35 -3.29 4.60
C SER A 441 18.24 -2.65 3.52
N SER A 442 19.42 -3.24 3.26
CA SER A 442 20.27 -2.78 2.16
C SER A 442 19.61 -2.99 0.80
N PHE A 443 18.88 -4.09 0.62
CA PHE A 443 18.13 -4.37 -0.60
C PHE A 443 17.04 -3.33 -0.90
N GLN A 444 16.32 -2.86 0.13
CA GLN A 444 15.34 -1.78 -0.04
C GLN A 444 16.01 -0.45 -0.41
N LEU A 445 17.15 -0.14 0.22
CA LEU A 445 17.91 1.09 -0.06
C LEU A 445 18.50 1.10 -1.47
N HIS A 446 18.85 -0.06 -2.03
CA HIS A 446 19.35 -0.18 -3.40
C HIS A 446 18.40 0.46 -4.44
N TYR A 447 17.10 0.22 -4.28
CA TYR A 447 16.05 0.73 -5.19
C TYR A 447 15.42 2.04 -4.72
N THR A 448 16.15 2.82 -3.91
CA THR A 448 15.73 4.12 -3.39
C THR A 448 16.54 5.23 -4.03
N SER A 449 15.88 6.31 -4.47
CA SER A 449 16.52 7.40 -5.23
C SER A 449 16.13 8.80 -4.80
N SER A 450 14.92 9.00 -4.26
CA SER A 450 14.41 10.33 -3.89
C SER A 450 14.14 10.49 -2.40
N MET A 451 14.34 9.42 -1.61
CA MET A 451 14.14 9.45 -0.16
C MET A 451 14.98 10.55 0.50
N SER A 452 14.37 11.27 1.44
CA SER A 452 15.01 12.34 2.22
C SER A 452 14.54 12.26 3.67
N ALA A 453 15.10 11.30 4.43
CA ALA A 453 14.73 11.10 5.82
C ALA A 453 15.02 12.36 6.66
N GLN A 454 14.22 12.61 7.69
CA GLN A 454 14.50 13.70 8.62
C GLN A 454 15.83 13.43 9.33
N SER A 455 15.98 12.21 9.84
CA SER A 455 17.22 11.71 10.42
C SER A 455 17.37 10.23 10.09
N ALA A 456 18.61 9.76 9.97
CA ALA A 456 18.90 8.36 9.67
C ALA A 456 20.06 7.82 10.50
N ALA A 457 20.09 6.51 10.71
CA ALA A 457 21.17 5.83 11.41
C ALA A 457 21.68 4.60 10.65
N VAL A 458 23.02 4.45 10.59
CA VAL A 458 23.68 3.18 10.26
C VAL A 458 24.33 2.64 11.53
N LEU A 459 23.81 1.53 12.05
CA LEU A 459 24.19 1.00 13.37
C LEU A 459 25.56 0.31 13.40
N ASN A 460 25.87 -0.44 12.34
CA ASN A 460 27.09 -1.23 12.18
C ASN A 460 27.14 -1.85 10.78
N LEU A 461 28.34 -2.19 10.34
CA LEU A 461 28.64 -2.94 9.12
C LEU A 461 29.48 -4.18 9.44
N ALA A 462 28.98 -5.34 9.02
CA ALA A 462 29.66 -6.63 9.14
C ALA A 462 29.27 -7.55 7.96
N GLU A 463 30.11 -8.55 7.69
CA GLU A 463 29.88 -9.55 6.62
C GLU A 463 28.51 -10.21 6.78
N ASP A 464 27.63 -9.97 5.81
CA ASP A 464 26.30 -10.56 5.67
C ASP A 464 25.85 -10.41 4.20
N HIS A 465 24.96 -11.28 3.72
CA HIS A 465 24.40 -11.22 2.35
C HIS A 465 25.41 -11.21 1.18
N LEU A 466 26.56 -11.87 1.33
CA LEU A 466 27.57 -12.02 0.26
C LEU A 466 27.10 -12.91 -0.91
N ASP A 467 25.91 -13.49 -0.82
CA ASP A 467 25.19 -14.14 -1.92
C ASP A 467 24.50 -13.14 -2.87
N TRP A 468 24.27 -11.90 -2.42
CA TRP A 468 23.64 -10.83 -3.20
C TRP A 468 24.64 -9.73 -3.59
N TYR A 469 25.71 -9.55 -2.82
CA TYR A 469 26.72 -8.51 -3.06
C TYR A 469 28.04 -9.13 -3.50
N ASP A 470 28.65 -8.55 -4.53
CA ASP A 470 29.99 -8.96 -5.00
C ASP A 470 31.08 -8.70 -3.93
N ASP A 471 30.93 -7.61 -3.17
CA ASP A 471 31.83 -7.25 -2.09
C ASP A 471 31.15 -6.43 -0.96
N MET A 472 31.89 -6.24 0.14
CA MET A 472 31.44 -5.46 1.28
C MET A 472 31.31 -3.96 1.01
N ALA A 473 32.01 -3.43 0.00
CA ALA A 473 31.95 -2.01 -0.32
C ALA A 473 30.60 -1.67 -0.97
N ALA A 474 30.09 -2.52 -1.87
CA ALA A 474 28.76 -2.41 -2.45
C ALA A 474 27.66 -2.52 -1.38
N TYR A 475 27.80 -3.46 -0.44
CA TYR A 475 26.88 -3.60 0.69
C TYR A 475 26.85 -2.36 1.59
N ALA A 476 28.03 -1.81 1.91
CA ALA A 476 28.16 -0.58 2.69
C ALA A 476 27.59 0.63 1.95
N ALA A 477 27.84 0.74 0.63
CA ALA A 477 27.34 1.82 -0.20
C ALA A 477 25.80 1.85 -0.23
N ASP A 478 25.14 0.70 -0.43
CA ASP A 478 23.68 0.62 -0.39
C ASP A 478 23.11 1.00 0.98
N LYS A 479 23.76 0.61 2.08
CA LYS A 479 23.37 1.10 3.41
C LYS A 479 23.60 2.60 3.58
N GLY A 480 24.69 3.12 3.01
CA GLY A 480 25.04 4.53 3.01
C GLY A 480 24.01 5.43 2.33
N ARG A 481 23.27 4.91 1.34
CA ARG A 481 22.16 5.62 0.67
C ARG A 481 21.10 6.15 1.65
N ILE A 482 20.98 5.55 2.84
CA ILE A 482 20.08 6.04 3.88
C ILE A 482 20.39 7.48 4.32
N TYR A 483 21.63 7.93 4.15
CA TYR A 483 22.07 9.28 4.50
C TYR A 483 21.87 10.30 3.37
N GLU A 484 21.58 9.86 2.15
CA GLU A 484 21.32 10.79 1.05
C GLU A 484 20.13 11.69 1.41
N ARG A 485 20.32 13.01 1.25
CA ARG A 485 19.32 14.05 1.49
C ARG A 485 18.75 14.02 2.91
N VAL A 486 19.48 13.51 3.90
CA VAL A 486 19.07 13.61 5.30
C VAL A 486 18.97 15.07 5.71
N GLN A 487 17.90 15.41 6.43
CA GLN A 487 17.53 16.80 6.70
C GLN A 487 18.11 17.36 8.01
N ARG A 488 18.28 16.54 9.05
CA ARG A 488 18.54 17.00 10.41
C ARG A 488 19.71 16.29 11.09
N ALA A 489 19.74 14.96 11.10
CA ALA A 489 20.82 14.22 11.75
C ALA A 489 21.20 12.91 11.05
N CYS A 490 22.49 12.73 10.81
CA CYS A 490 23.11 11.48 10.38
C CYS A 490 23.77 10.82 11.60
N VAL A 491 23.16 9.76 12.12
CA VAL A 491 23.55 9.07 13.35
C VAL A 491 24.46 7.89 13.05
N TYR A 492 25.70 7.91 13.54
CA TYR A 492 26.69 6.87 13.23
C TYR A 492 27.35 6.31 14.49
N ASN A 493 27.90 5.11 14.37
CA ASN A 493 28.56 4.40 15.46
C ASN A 493 30.05 4.77 15.51
N VAL A 494 30.49 5.43 16.58
CA VAL A 494 31.91 5.82 16.73
C VAL A 494 32.83 4.59 16.85
N LEU A 495 32.29 3.45 17.30
CA LEU A 495 33.03 2.19 17.40
C LEU A 495 33.14 1.44 16.07
N ASP A 496 32.49 1.93 15.01
CA ASP A 496 32.55 1.40 13.65
C ASP A 496 32.92 2.52 12.65
N PRO A 497 34.22 2.68 12.35
CA PRO A 497 34.72 3.77 11.49
C PRO A 497 34.09 3.82 10.10
N GLU A 498 33.61 2.70 9.57
CA GLU A 498 32.95 2.68 8.26
C GLU A 498 31.61 3.41 8.29
N THR A 499 30.89 3.35 9.42
CA THR A 499 29.63 4.11 9.56
C THR A 499 29.87 5.62 9.57
N GLU A 500 30.99 6.07 10.13
CA GLU A 500 31.41 7.48 10.07
C GLU A 500 31.83 7.88 8.65
N ARG A 501 32.56 7.01 7.94
CA ARG A 501 32.94 7.24 6.54
C ARG A 501 31.70 7.46 5.66
N LEU A 502 30.66 6.65 5.82
CA LEU A 502 29.39 6.81 5.10
C LEU A 502 28.74 8.18 5.35
N VAL A 503 28.81 8.72 6.58
CA VAL A 503 28.29 10.07 6.86
C VAL A 503 29.12 11.16 6.16
N ARG A 504 30.45 11.00 6.11
CA ARG A 504 31.34 11.97 5.46
C ARG A 504 31.17 12.02 3.95
N GLU A 505 30.77 10.91 3.34
CA GLU A 505 30.55 10.77 1.89
C GLU A 505 29.13 11.13 1.46
N ALA A 506 28.18 11.23 2.39
CA ALA A 506 26.78 11.46 2.07
C ALA A 506 26.50 12.92 1.65
N ASP A 507 25.77 13.07 0.54
CA ASP A 507 25.18 14.35 0.14
C ASP A 507 23.90 14.62 0.95
N VAL A 508 24.03 15.40 2.03
CA VAL A 508 22.94 15.75 2.95
C VAL A 508 22.32 17.10 2.61
N VAL A 509 21.15 17.42 3.20
CA VAL A 509 20.60 18.78 3.15
C VAL A 509 21.43 19.69 4.05
N GLU A 510 21.72 20.91 3.57
CA GLU A 510 22.48 21.92 4.33
C GLU A 510 21.88 22.13 5.73
N GLY A 511 22.74 22.07 6.75
CA GLY A 511 22.35 22.14 8.16
C GLY A 511 22.12 20.79 8.85
N ALA A 512 22.12 19.67 8.13
CA ALA A 512 22.14 18.34 8.73
C ALA A 512 23.44 18.12 9.53
N ARG A 513 23.34 17.46 10.69
CA ARG A 513 24.46 17.27 11.62
C ARG A 513 24.89 15.80 11.68
N ALA A 514 26.20 15.56 11.70
CA ALA A 514 26.75 14.26 12.08
C ALA A 514 26.66 14.08 13.59
N ILE A 515 26.01 13.00 14.05
CA ILE A 515 25.77 12.70 15.47
C ILE A 515 26.32 11.32 15.79
N GLY A 516 27.37 11.26 16.61
CA GLY A 516 27.98 9.98 16.99
C GLY A 516 27.28 9.35 18.19
N PHE A 517 27.24 8.02 18.25
CA PHE A 517 26.98 7.29 19.49
C PHE A 517 28.16 6.39 19.86
N THR A 518 28.42 6.22 21.16
CA THR A 518 29.56 5.44 21.67
C THR A 518 29.24 4.81 23.03
N LEU A 519 29.99 3.78 23.42
CA LEU A 519 29.92 3.21 24.78
C LEU A 519 30.81 3.94 25.79
N GLY A 520 31.58 4.94 25.35
CA GLY A 520 32.40 5.78 26.22
C GLY A 520 31.80 7.16 26.49
N THR A 521 32.59 8.03 27.10
CA THR A 521 32.20 9.41 27.37
C THR A 521 31.94 10.18 26.06
N PRO A 522 30.75 10.79 25.87
CA PRO A 522 30.41 11.46 24.63
C PRO A 522 31.14 12.80 24.44
N ALA A 523 31.68 13.01 23.24
CA ALA A 523 32.13 14.31 22.79
C ALA A 523 30.94 15.22 22.42
N VAL A 524 31.23 16.49 22.08
CA VAL A 524 30.19 17.43 21.63
C VAL A 524 29.56 16.90 20.35
N GLY A 525 28.22 16.83 20.30
CA GLY A 525 27.52 16.24 19.15
C GLY A 525 27.38 14.72 19.22
N MET A 526 27.58 14.11 20.40
CA MET A 526 27.44 12.68 20.58
C MET A 526 26.49 12.30 21.72
N LEU A 527 25.99 11.07 21.67
CA LEU A 527 25.41 10.34 22.79
C LEU A 527 26.40 9.28 23.28
N GLY A 528 26.43 8.99 24.57
CA GLY A 528 27.34 7.99 25.11
C GLY A 528 27.07 7.60 26.56
N VAL A 529 28.03 6.96 27.20
CA VAL A 529 27.91 6.47 28.58
C VAL A 529 28.97 7.12 29.47
N VAL A 530 28.56 7.62 30.64
CA VAL A 530 29.43 8.18 31.68
C VAL A 530 29.04 7.55 33.01
N ASP A 531 29.95 6.81 33.64
CA ASP A 531 29.70 6.14 34.94
C ASP A 531 28.35 5.39 34.99
N ASP A 532 28.12 4.52 34.00
CA ASP A 532 26.87 3.74 33.80
C ASP A 532 25.61 4.55 33.48
N VAL A 533 25.74 5.85 33.19
CA VAL A 533 24.64 6.74 32.78
C VAL A 533 24.70 6.99 31.27
N LEU A 534 23.61 6.69 30.55
CA LEU A 534 23.41 7.11 29.16
C LEU A 534 23.14 8.61 29.11
N CYS A 535 23.90 9.34 28.31
CA CYS A 535 23.90 10.80 28.26
C CYS A 535 23.77 11.35 26.83
N ASP A 536 22.99 12.41 26.67
CA ASP A 536 22.86 13.21 25.43
C ASP A 536 23.65 14.52 25.52
N ARG A 537 24.72 14.62 24.71
CA ARG A 537 25.53 15.82 24.52
C ARG A 537 25.39 16.39 23.10
N ALA A 538 24.36 15.98 22.37
CA ALA A 538 24.12 16.33 20.98
C ALA A 538 23.01 17.36 20.80
N PHE A 539 21.93 17.24 21.57
CA PHE A 539 20.69 18.01 21.38
C PHE A 539 20.34 18.95 22.55
N VAL A 540 21.30 19.22 23.43
CA VAL A 540 21.18 20.20 24.52
C VAL A 540 21.73 21.59 24.12
N ALA A 541 21.20 22.65 24.72
CA ALA A 541 21.61 24.02 24.42
C ALA A 541 23.08 24.28 24.80
N GLU A 542 23.49 23.90 26.02
CA GLU A 542 24.87 24.04 26.52
C GLU A 542 25.77 22.85 26.17
N ARG A 543 25.64 22.24 24.98
CA ARG A 543 26.39 21.03 24.57
C ARG A 543 27.91 21.08 24.73
N GLN A 544 28.48 22.29 24.77
CA GLN A 544 29.91 22.50 25.01
C GLN A 544 30.32 22.13 26.44
N THR A 545 29.46 22.40 27.42
CA THR A 545 29.76 22.29 28.85
C THR A 545 28.92 21.25 29.59
N SER A 546 27.81 20.80 29.00
CA SER A 546 26.81 19.97 29.68
C SER A 546 26.34 18.81 28.80
N ALA A 547 25.94 17.71 29.44
CA ALA A 547 25.18 16.61 28.85
C ALA A 547 23.93 16.36 29.71
N VAL A 548 22.84 15.90 29.10
CA VAL A 548 21.62 15.52 29.83
C VAL A 548 21.58 14.01 30.03
N GLU A 549 21.21 13.58 31.23
CA GLU A 549 20.96 12.19 31.55
C GLU A 549 19.71 11.66 30.83
N LEU A 550 19.82 10.47 30.26
CA LEU A 550 18.72 9.73 29.66
C LEU A 550 18.24 8.62 30.60
N CYS A 551 19.10 7.67 30.96
CA CYS A 551 18.82 6.62 31.95
C CYS A 551 20.13 5.97 32.38
N THR A 552 20.08 5.05 33.33
CA THR A 552 21.24 4.22 33.68
C THR A 552 21.23 2.90 32.89
N VAL A 553 22.38 2.21 32.82
CA VAL A 553 22.51 0.93 32.09
C VAL A 553 21.67 -0.19 32.74
N ASP A 554 21.55 -0.20 34.07
CA ASP A 554 20.74 -1.16 34.83
C ASP A 554 19.23 -0.95 34.68
N GLU A 555 18.82 0.23 34.21
CA GLU A 555 17.43 0.53 33.85
C GLU A 555 17.02 0.02 32.47
N LEU A 556 17.97 -0.45 31.66
CA LEU A 556 17.69 -1.11 30.40
C LEU A 556 17.30 -2.57 30.63
N SER A 557 16.50 -3.11 29.70
CA SER A 557 16.13 -4.54 29.73
C SER A 557 17.33 -5.49 29.63
N SER A 558 18.48 -5.02 29.13
CA SER A 558 19.73 -5.76 29.08
C SER A 558 20.93 -4.81 29.16
N PRO A 559 21.95 -5.10 29.99
CA PRO A 559 23.19 -4.33 30.03
C PRO A 559 24.13 -4.65 28.86
N ALA A 560 23.72 -5.51 27.92
CA ALA A 560 24.56 -5.95 26.81
C ALA A 560 25.07 -4.75 25.98
N PRO A 561 26.38 -4.68 25.65
CA PRO A 561 26.96 -3.53 24.94
C PRO A 561 26.27 -3.13 23.64
N HIS A 562 25.75 -4.10 22.88
CA HIS A 562 25.01 -3.81 21.65
C HIS A 562 23.57 -3.35 21.90
N HIS A 563 22.96 -3.76 23.03
CA HIS A 563 21.66 -3.26 23.46
C HIS A 563 21.76 -1.79 23.88
N VAL A 564 22.82 -1.43 24.61
CA VAL A 564 23.14 -0.03 24.95
C VAL A 564 23.38 0.80 23.68
N GLN A 565 24.12 0.29 22.69
CA GLN A 565 24.30 0.96 21.40
C GLN A 565 22.98 1.19 20.66
N ASN A 566 22.09 0.20 20.61
CA ASN A 566 20.76 0.34 20.02
C ASN A 566 19.94 1.43 20.74
N ALA A 567 19.97 1.46 22.07
CA ALA A 567 19.30 2.47 22.88
C ALA A 567 19.83 3.88 22.60
N LEU A 568 21.16 4.05 22.51
CA LEU A 568 21.79 5.33 22.18
C LEU A 568 21.47 5.79 20.75
N ALA A 569 21.46 4.88 19.77
CA ALA A 569 21.10 5.20 18.39
C ALA A 569 19.62 5.60 18.26
N ALA A 570 18.71 4.86 18.92
CA ALA A 570 17.29 5.19 18.98
C ALA A 570 17.06 6.54 19.67
N ALA A 571 17.73 6.77 20.80
CA ALA A 571 17.68 8.05 21.51
C ALA A 571 18.20 9.19 20.64
N ALA A 572 19.29 9.02 19.91
CA ALA A 572 19.81 10.05 19.01
C ALA A 572 18.78 10.44 17.94
N LEU A 573 18.09 9.47 17.34
CA LEU A 573 17.01 9.71 16.38
C LEU A 573 15.81 10.40 17.02
N ALA A 574 15.32 9.93 18.18
CA ALA A 574 14.19 10.54 18.89
C ALA A 574 14.48 11.98 19.34
N ARG A 575 15.66 12.21 19.93
CA ARG A 575 16.15 13.54 20.33
C ARG A 575 16.34 14.45 19.13
N SER A 576 16.77 13.90 18.00
CA SER A 576 16.84 14.64 16.74
C SER A 576 15.49 15.07 16.22
N HIS A 577 14.39 14.39 16.56
CA HIS A 577 13.03 14.84 16.20
C HIS A 577 12.51 15.91 17.18
N GLY A 578 12.90 15.80 18.46
CA GLY A 578 12.53 16.74 19.52
C GLY A 578 11.87 16.08 20.72
N VAL A 579 11.83 14.75 20.79
CA VAL A 579 11.29 13.98 21.94
C VAL A 579 12.07 14.35 23.20
N ALA A 580 11.42 14.74 24.29
CA ALA A 580 12.08 15.17 25.53
C ALA A 580 12.92 14.05 26.19
N PRO A 581 14.02 14.38 26.92
CA PRO A 581 14.84 13.37 27.60
C PRO A 581 14.04 12.49 28.57
N GLU A 582 13.02 13.05 29.23
CA GLU A 582 12.15 12.34 30.14
C GLU A 582 11.35 11.23 29.43
N ALA A 583 10.80 11.52 28.25
CA ALA A 583 10.08 10.55 27.45
C ALA A 583 11.02 9.44 26.92
N VAL A 584 12.26 9.79 26.56
CA VAL A 584 13.28 8.80 26.19
C VAL A 584 13.58 7.86 27.36
N ARG A 585 13.76 8.40 28.56
CA ARG A 585 13.99 7.63 29.79
C ARG A 585 12.85 6.66 30.08
N ASP A 586 11.62 7.15 30.08
CA ASP A 586 10.43 6.36 30.42
C ASP A 586 10.21 5.23 29.39
N ALA A 587 10.47 5.51 28.12
CA ALA A 587 10.43 4.50 27.07
C ALA A 587 11.51 3.42 27.25
N LEU A 588 12.76 3.81 27.52
CA LEU A 588 13.85 2.84 27.71
C LEU A 588 13.63 1.93 28.93
N ARG A 589 13.12 2.49 30.03
CA ARG A 589 12.80 1.73 31.26
C ARG A 589 11.66 0.73 31.09
N SER A 590 10.68 1.06 30.25
CA SER A 590 9.51 0.20 30.01
C SER A 590 9.67 -0.72 28.80
N PHE A 591 10.71 -0.51 27.98
CA PHE A 591 10.95 -1.29 26.78
C PHE A 591 11.28 -2.75 27.12
N THR A 592 10.56 -3.68 26.51
CA THR A 592 10.88 -5.10 26.55
C THR A 592 11.14 -5.58 25.12
N PRO A 593 12.30 -6.19 24.83
CA PRO A 593 12.59 -6.74 23.51
C PRO A 593 11.58 -7.81 23.11
N ASP A 594 11.35 -7.96 21.81
CA ASP A 594 10.66 -9.13 21.28
C ASP A 594 11.38 -10.44 21.68
N GLY A 595 10.63 -11.54 21.67
CA GLY A 595 11.17 -12.87 21.91
C GLY A 595 12.42 -13.19 21.06
N HIS A 596 13.31 -14.01 21.61
CA HIS A 596 14.53 -14.49 20.96
C HIS A 596 15.63 -13.45 20.69
N ARG A 597 15.62 -12.32 21.43
CA ARG A 597 16.64 -11.25 21.39
C ARG A 597 17.19 -11.00 22.79
N ILE A 598 18.12 -11.84 23.24
CA ILE A 598 18.61 -11.86 24.62
C ILE A 598 17.47 -12.03 25.64
N ALA A 599 16.53 -12.92 25.32
CA ALA A 599 15.40 -13.20 26.18
C ALA A 599 15.81 -14.16 27.29
N THR A 600 15.84 -13.70 28.55
CA THR A 600 16.01 -14.59 29.69
C THR A 600 14.80 -15.50 29.82
N VAL A 601 14.98 -16.81 29.60
CA VAL A 601 13.91 -17.80 29.63
C VAL A 601 13.60 -18.23 31.06
N ALA A 602 14.62 -18.62 31.81
CA ALA A 602 14.53 -19.07 33.20
C ALA A 602 15.92 -19.11 33.87
N THR A 603 15.94 -19.14 35.20
CA THR A 603 17.14 -19.49 35.98
C THR A 603 16.90 -20.81 36.71
N LEU A 604 17.70 -21.83 36.42
CA LEU A 604 17.58 -23.21 36.95
C LEU A 604 18.87 -23.60 37.65
N GLY A 605 18.80 -24.06 38.91
CA GLY A 605 20.00 -24.45 39.66
C GLY A 605 21.08 -23.36 39.78
N GLY A 606 20.71 -22.08 39.70
CA GLY A 606 21.65 -20.95 39.68
C GLY A 606 22.27 -20.63 38.31
N VAL A 607 21.87 -21.33 37.24
CA VAL A 607 22.29 -21.09 35.85
C VAL A 607 21.21 -20.32 35.12
N THR A 608 21.56 -19.24 34.43
CA THR A 608 20.62 -18.44 33.65
C THR A 608 20.57 -18.90 32.19
N PHE A 609 19.38 -19.15 31.66
CA PHE A 609 19.15 -19.56 30.27
C PHE A 609 18.67 -18.37 29.46
N VAL A 610 19.42 -18.03 28.41
CA VAL A 610 19.16 -16.87 27.56
C VAL A 610 18.96 -17.33 26.12
N ASP A 611 17.83 -16.93 25.54
CA ASP A 611 17.48 -17.15 24.15
C ASP A 611 17.80 -15.90 23.30
N ASP A 612 18.83 -16.02 22.48
CA ASP A 612 19.18 -15.06 21.44
C ASP A 612 19.24 -15.75 20.07
N SER A 613 18.25 -16.61 19.76
CA SER A 613 18.18 -17.37 18.50
C SER A 613 18.23 -16.48 17.25
N LYS A 614 17.96 -15.17 17.37
CA LYS A 614 18.10 -14.20 16.28
C LYS A 614 19.56 -13.90 15.90
N ALA A 615 20.54 -14.25 16.74
CA ALA A 615 21.97 -14.18 16.43
C ALA A 615 22.36 -15.21 15.36
N THR A 616 22.07 -14.88 14.10
CA THR A 616 22.12 -15.78 12.94
C THR A 616 23.40 -15.64 12.11
N ASN A 617 24.34 -14.79 12.55
CA ASN A 617 25.66 -14.60 11.96
C ASN A 617 26.73 -14.46 13.08
N PRO A 618 28.03 -14.67 12.79
CA PRO A 618 29.09 -14.61 13.80
C PRO A 618 29.19 -13.26 14.53
N HIS A 619 28.89 -12.15 13.84
CA HIS A 619 28.92 -10.83 14.44
C HIS A 619 27.85 -10.65 15.53
N ALA A 620 26.62 -11.11 15.28
CA ALA A 620 25.53 -11.07 16.25
C ALA A 620 25.83 -12.00 17.44
N ALA A 621 26.33 -13.21 17.17
CA ALA A 621 26.73 -14.14 18.23
C ALA A 621 27.83 -13.53 19.12
N ARG A 622 28.84 -12.87 18.53
CA ARG A 622 29.88 -12.15 19.27
C ARG A 622 29.29 -11.12 20.22
N ALA A 623 28.37 -10.30 19.71
CA ALA A 623 27.77 -9.22 20.47
C ALA A 623 26.97 -9.75 21.68
N SER A 624 26.33 -10.91 21.52
CA SER A 624 25.61 -11.62 22.58
C SER A 624 26.54 -12.21 23.63
N LEU A 625 27.58 -12.93 23.18
CA LEU A 625 28.56 -13.59 24.04
C LEU A 625 29.35 -12.62 24.93
N GLN A 626 29.56 -11.38 24.47
CA GLN A 626 30.25 -10.35 25.26
C GLN A 626 29.44 -9.83 26.46
N ALA A 627 28.13 -10.07 26.51
CA ALA A 627 27.26 -9.63 27.60
C ALA A 627 27.34 -10.51 28.84
N TYR A 628 27.92 -11.71 28.73
CA TYR A 628 27.91 -12.73 29.77
C TYR A 628 29.32 -13.26 30.02
N ASP A 629 29.58 -13.68 31.25
CA ASP A 629 30.84 -14.28 31.68
C ASP A 629 30.63 -15.02 33.02
N PRO A 630 30.83 -16.35 33.10
CA PRO A 630 31.17 -17.32 32.04
C PRO A 630 29.95 -17.80 31.22
N VAL A 631 30.19 -18.38 30.04
CA VAL A 631 29.15 -18.79 29.08
C VAL A 631 29.28 -20.24 28.62
N VAL A 632 28.19 -21.00 28.68
CA VAL A 632 27.99 -22.22 27.89
C VAL A 632 27.27 -21.84 26.59
N TRP A 633 28.00 -21.84 25.49
CA TRP A 633 27.53 -21.33 24.20
C TRP A 633 26.84 -22.42 23.38
N VAL A 634 25.59 -22.21 22.99
CA VAL A 634 24.90 -23.07 22.02
C VAL A 634 25.08 -22.47 20.61
N ALA A 635 25.81 -23.18 19.75
CA ALA A 635 26.28 -22.70 18.45
C ALA A 635 25.92 -23.65 17.30
N GLY A 636 25.76 -23.10 16.09
CA GLY A 636 25.61 -23.88 14.86
C GLY A 636 24.23 -23.79 14.19
N GLY A 637 24.11 -24.48 13.07
CA GLY A 637 23.05 -24.31 12.06
C GLY A 637 23.63 -24.26 10.65
N LEU A 638 23.06 -23.41 9.78
CA LEU A 638 23.58 -23.10 8.45
C LEU A 638 24.45 -21.83 8.45
N ALA A 639 25.75 -21.96 8.18
CA ALA A 639 26.76 -20.89 8.30
C ALA A 639 26.77 -19.91 7.12
N LYS A 640 26.20 -20.27 5.96
CA LYS A 640 26.12 -19.42 4.75
C LYS A 640 27.49 -18.84 4.31
N GLY A 641 28.56 -19.61 4.46
CA GLY A 641 29.92 -19.19 4.09
C GLY A 641 30.64 -18.29 5.12
N ALA A 642 30.02 -18.01 6.27
CA ALA A 642 30.63 -17.19 7.31
C ALA A 642 31.80 -17.91 8.02
N ARG A 643 32.82 -17.14 8.43
CA ARG A 643 33.98 -17.62 9.19
C ARG A 643 33.82 -17.30 10.68
N PHE A 644 34.34 -18.19 11.54
CA PHE A 644 34.17 -18.12 13.00
C PHE A 644 35.47 -17.83 13.76
N ASP A 645 36.62 -17.84 13.08
CA ASP A 645 37.94 -17.66 13.69
C ASP A 645 38.03 -16.40 14.58
N ASP A 646 37.66 -15.24 14.03
CA ASP A 646 37.69 -13.96 14.74
C ASP A 646 36.71 -13.90 15.92
N LEU A 647 35.55 -14.56 15.79
CA LEU A 647 34.57 -14.65 16.86
C LEU A 647 35.19 -15.44 18.03
N VAL A 648 35.66 -16.65 17.76
CA VAL A 648 36.23 -17.55 18.79
C VAL A 648 37.42 -16.89 19.49
N GLN A 649 38.36 -16.30 18.74
CA GLN A 649 39.54 -15.64 19.31
C GLN A 649 39.17 -14.57 20.36
N ARG A 650 38.07 -13.85 20.13
CA ARG A 650 37.65 -12.74 21.00
C ARG A 650 36.85 -13.19 22.22
N VAL A 651 36.20 -14.35 22.16
CA VAL A 651 35.29 -14.81 23.24
C VAL A 651 35.84 -16.00 24.03
N ARG A 652 36.94 -16.62 23.59
CA ARG A 652 37.49 -17.85 24.18
C ARG A 652 37.62 -17.83 25.71
N GLU A 653 38.04 -16.71 26.29
CA GLU A 653 38.27 -16.59 27.74
C GLU A 653 36.97 -16.61 28.56
N ARG A 654 35.83 -16.38 27.90
CA ARG A 654 34.49 -16.40 28.51
C ARG A 654 33.79 -17.75 28.36
N LEU A 655 34.30 -18.63 27.50
CA LEU A 655 33.64 -19.89 27.17
C LEU A 655 33.92 -20.93 28.26
N ARG A 656 32.88 -21.31 28.99
CA ARG A 656 32.87 -22.50 29.86
C ARG A 656 32.90 -23.77 29.02
N ALA A 657 32.04 -23.82 28.00
CA ALA A 657 31.89 -24.93 27.06
C ALA A 657 31.09 -24.49 25.83
N VAL A 658 31.07 -25.31 24.78
CA VAL A 658 30.26 -25.11 23.58
C VAL A 658 29.42 -26.36 23.28
N VAL A 659 28.14 -26.15 23.01
CA VAL A 659 27.20 -27.16 22.53
C VAL A 659 26.92 -26.89 21.05
N LEU A 660 27.32 -27.80 20.18
CA LEU A 660 27.19 -27.67 18.72
C LEU A 660 25.93 -28.37 18.20
N ILE A 661 25.22 -27.68 17.29
CA ILE A 661 24.05 -28.17 16.58
C ILE A 661 24.13 -27.86 15.08
N GLY A 662 23.34 -28.59 14.29
CA GLY A 662 23.07 -28.23 12.90
C GLY A 662 24.11 -28.69 11.88
N ARG A 663 23.81 -28.41 10.62
CA ARG A 663 24.51 -28.93 9.44
C ARG A 663 25.97 -28.50 9.36
N ASP A 664 26.26 -27.23 9.66
CA ASP A 664 27.59 -26.64 9.53
C ASP A 664 28.31 -26.52 10.89
N ALA A 665 27.96 -27.36 11.87
CA ALA A 665 28.60 -27.41 13.19
C ALA A 665 30.14 -27.52 13.11
N ASP A 666 30.65 -28.26 12.12
CA ASP A 666 32.09 -28.46 11.94
C ASP A 666 32.84 -27.16 11.63
N VAL A 667 32.21 -26.18 10.98
CA VAL A 667 32.83 -24.86 10.73
C VAL A 667 33.16 -24.15 12.05
N VAL A 668 32.24 -24.21 13.01
CA VAL A 668 32.44 -23.65 14.36
C VAL A 668 33.45 -24.48 15.14
N ARG A 669 33.37 -25.82 15.05
CA ARG A 669 34.29 -26.76 15.69
C ARG A 669 35.73 -26.51 15.28
N GLU A 670 35.99 -26.37 13.99
CA GLU A 670 37.34 -26.13 13.48
C GLU A 670 37.91 -24.81 14.00
N ALA A 671 37.11 -23.75 14.08
CA ALA A 671 37.53 -22.47 14.67
C ALA A 671 37.85 -22.62 16.17
N LEU A 672 37.05 -23.37 16.93
CA LEU A 672 37.29 -23.69 18.33
C LEU A 672 38.59 -24.49 18.51
N GLN A 673 38.82 -25.52 17.70
CA GLN A 673 40.05 -26.31 17.77
C GLN A 673 41.31 -25.49 17.50
N ARG A 674 41.24 -24.50 16.61
CA ARG A 674 42.38 -23.62 16.30
C ARG A 674 42.67 -22.60 17.39
N HIS A 675 41.62 -21.99 17.96
CA HIS A 675 41.76 -20.76 18.76
C HIS A 675 41.40 -20.90 20.24
N ALA A 676 40.76 -22.01 20.63
CA ALA A 676 40.31 -22.33 21.99
C ALA A 676 40.26 -23.87 22.24
N PRO A 677 41.36 -24.62 21.99
CA PRO A 677 41.37 -26.09 22.08
C PRO A 677 41.08 -26.65 23.49
N GLU A 678 41.21 -25.83 24.52
CA GLU A 678 40.92 -26.16 25.91
C GLU A 678 39.44 -26.13 26.27
N VAL A 679 38.61 -25.46 25.46
CA VAL A 679 37.17 -25.32 25.72
C VAL A 679 36.46 -26.65 25.43
N PRO A 680 35.73 -27.24 26.38
CA PRO A 680 34.94 -28.45 26.13
C PRO A 680 33.89 -28.22 25.04
N VAL A 681 33.82 -29.13 24.07
CA VAL A 681 32.84 -29.09 22.97
C VAL A 681 32.01 -30.37 22.97
N VAL A 682 30.69 -30.24 22.91
CA VAL A 682 29.73 -31.36 22.85
C VAL A 682 28.85 -31.21 21.63
N ASP A 683 28.72 -32.27 20.84
CA ASP A 683 27.79 -32.32 19.70
C ASP A 683 26.45 -32.92 20.12
N VAL A 684 25.37 -32.28 19.69
CA VAL A 684 24.02 -32.85 19.77
C VAL A 684 23.60 -33.32 18.37
N PRO A 685 23.63 -34.64 18.10
CA PRO A 685 23.35 -35.16 16.77
C PRO A 685 21.90 -34.91 16.35
N ALA A 686 21.71 -34.65 15.06
CA ALA A 686 20.39 -34.58 14.44
C ALA A 686 19.80 -35.99 14.33
N GLY A 687 19.04 -36.44 15.33
CA GLY A 687 18.41 -37.77 15.22
C GLY A 687 17.59 -38.29 16.41
N GLU A 688 17.80 -37.83 17.64
CA GLU A 688 17.08 -38.39 18.80
C GLU A 688 16.52 -37.26 19.68
N THR A 689 15.20 -37.32 19.97
CA THR A 689 14.40 -36.31 20.70
C THR A 689 14.31 -34.93 20.02
N PRO A 690 13.38 -34.02 20.40
CA PRO A 690 13.46 -32.64 19.96
C PRO A 690 14.85 -32.10 20.31
N VAL A 691 15.65 -31.75 19.29
CA VAL A 691 17.10 -31.45 19.41
C VAL A 691 17.41 -30.52 20.60
N MET A 692 16.52 -29.57 20.89
CA MET A 692 16.71 -28.62 21.99
C MET A 692 16.61 -29.22 23.40
N GLU A 693 15.93 -30.34 23.60
CA GLU A 693 15.97 -31.07 24.87
C GLU A 693 17.37 -31.63 25.13
N GLY A 694 17.99 -32.22 24.10
CA GLY A 694 19.38 -32.70 24.15
C GLY A 694 20.38 -31.55 24.39
N VAL A 695 20.17 -30.40 23.73
CA VAL A 695 20.97 -29.19 23.95
C VAL A 695 20.87 -28.71 25.39
N VAL A 696 19.66 -28.56 25.93
CA VAL A 696 19.45 -28.08 27.30
C VAL A 696 20.05 -29.07 28.30
N ALA A 697 19.89 -30.38 28.09
CA ALA A 697 20.50 -31.41 28.93
C ALA A 697 22.03 -31.35 28.91
N ALA A 698 22.64 -31.25 27.73
CA ALA A 698 24.10 -31.14 27.58
C ALA A 698 24.63 -29.86 28.21
N ALA A 699 24.00 -28.71 27.93
CA ALA A 699 24.41 -27.42 28.46
C ALA A 699 24.32 -27.37 30.00
N ARG A 700 23.27 -27.97 30.59
CA ARG A 700 23.11 -28.12 32.04
C ARG A 700 24.21 -28.95 32.68
N GLY A 701 24.69 -29.99 32.01
CA GLY A 701 25.79 -30.82 32.50
C GLY A 701 27.15 -30.12 32.49
N LEU A 702 27.27 -29.03 31.73
CA LEU A 702 28.51 -28.27 31.55
C LEU A 702 28.55 -26.95 32.36
N ALA A 703 27.38 -26.43 32.74
CA ALA A 703 27.24 -25.15 33.44
C ALA A 703 27.37 -25.30 34.96
N GLU A 704 27.98 -24.31 35.62
CA GLU A 704 28.04 -24.18 37.08
C GLU A 704 27.09 -23.07 37.58
N PRO A 705 26.64 -23.09 38.85
CA PRO A 705 25.85 -21.99 39.40
C PRO A 705 26.56 -20.63 39.25
N GLY A 706 25.88 -19.67 38.63
CA GLY A 706 26.44 -18.37 38.23
C GLY A 706 26.75 -18.27 36.73
N ASP A 707 26.87 -19.38 36.01
CA ASP A 707 27.10 -19.40 34.56
C ASP A 707 25.80 -19.05 33.77
N THR A 708 25.99 -18.64 32.51
CA THR A 708 24.90 -18.43 31.54
C THR A 708 24.93 -19.48 30.43
N VAL A 709 23.80 -20.14 30.17
CA VAL A 709 23.58 -20.94 28.95
C VAL A 709 22.96 -20.03 27.90
N LEU A 710 23.71 -19.76 26.82
CA LEU A 710 23.34 -18.78 25.80
C LEU A 710 23.10 -19.44 24.45
N LEU A 711 21.85 -19.40 23.96
CA LEU A 711 21.53 -19.70 22.58
C LEU A 711 21.84 -18.47 21.70
N ALA A 712 23.06 -18.40 21.17
CA ALA A 712 23.50 -17.38 20.23
C ALA A 712 24.18 -18.04 19.02
N PRO A 713 23.41 -18.70 18.14
CA PRO A 713 23.91 -19.78 17.29
C PRO A 713 24.97 -19.38 16.26
N GLY A 714 25.03 -18.11 15.88
CA GLY A 714 25.94 -17.60 14.85
C GLY A 714 25.61 -18.06 13.43
N CYS A 715 24.55 -18.87 13.28
CA CYS A 715 24.12 -19.48 12.04
C CYS A 715 22.61 -19.33 11.83
N ALA A 716 22.19 -19.36 10.56
CA ALA A 716 20.77 -19.47 10.20
C ALA A 716 20.20 -20.82 10.66
N SER A 717 18.88 -20.88 10.86
CA SER A 717 18.20 -22.03 11.47
C SER A 717 17.60 -23.03 10.49
N MET A 718 17.58 -22.71 9.18
CA MET A 718 16.76 -23.39 8.17
C MET A 718 17.16 -24.83 7.86
N ASP A 719 18.31 -25.28 8.37
CA ASP A 719 18.76 -26.66 8.28
C ASP A 719 17.99 -27.61 9.22
N GLN A 720 17.52 -27.10 10.37
CA GLN A 720 16.83 -27.89 11.39
C GLN A 720 15.46 -27.34 11.79
N PHE A 721 15.18 -26.06 11.54
CA PHE A 721 13.97 -25.36 11.99
C PHE A 721 13.38 -24.48 10.90
N ALA A 722 12.05 -24.31 10.89
CA ALA A 722 11.36 -23.46 9.91
C ALA A 722 11.80 -21.98 9.96
N SER A 723 12.18 -21.49 11.14
CA SER A 723 12.64 -20.11 11.35
C SER A 723 13.49 -20.00 12.62
N TYR A 724 14.15 -18.85 12.81
CA TYR A 724 14.90 -18.60 14.05
C TYR A 724 13.96 -18.55 15.27
N ALA A 725 12.72 -18.10 15.09
CA ALA A 725 11.72 -18.07 16.15
C ALA A 725 11.36 -19.49 16.58
N ALA A 726 11.09 -20.39 15.61
CA ALA A 726 10.83 -21.80 15.91
C ALA A 726 11.99 -22.46 16.66
N ARG A 727 13.24 -22.09 16.34
CA ARG A 727 14.44 -22.56 17.07
C ARG A 727 14.47 -22.03 18.51
N GLY A 728 14.18 -20.75 18.70
CA GLY A 728 14.17 -20.11 20.03
C GLY A 728 13.01 -20.61 20.89
N ASP A 729 11.82 -20.78 20.32
CA ASP A 729 10.65 -21.38 20.98
C ASP A 729 10.97 -22.80 21.46
N ALA A 730 11.57 -23.63 20.60
CA ALA A 730 11.98 -24.98 20.98
C ALA A 730 13.00 -24.99 22.13
N PHE A 731 13.94 -24.04 22.15
CA PHE A 731 14.88 -23.88 23.25
C PHE A 731 14.18 -23.43 24.53
N ALA A 732 13.31 -22.42 24.45
CA ALA A 732 12.58 -21.91 25.59
C ALA A 732 11.66 -22.97 26.21
N ASP A 733 11.00 -23.77 25.37
CA ASP A 733 10.15 -24.87 25.81
C ASP A 733 10.95 -26.01 26.44
N ALA A 734 12.11 -26.36 25.89
CA ALA A 734 13.01 -27.33 26.49
C ALA A 734 13.51 -26.88 27.87
N VAL A 735 13.89 -25.61 28.03
CA VAL A 735 14.28 -25.02 29.32
C VAL A 735 13.11 -25.06 30.31
N ARG A 736 11.90 -24.66 29.89
CA ARG A 736 10.70 -24.70 30.73
C ARG A 736 10.30 -26.12 31.12
N ALA A 737 10.46 -27.10 30.23
CA ALA A 737 10.23 -28.51 30.52
C ALA A 737 11.23 -29.02 31.58
N ALA A 738 12.51 -28.68 31.42
CA ALA A 738 13.54 -28.99 32.40
C ALA A 738 13.26 -28.36 33.78
N ALA A 739 12.69 -27.15 33.81
CA ALA A 739 12.28 -26.47 35.05
C ALA A 739 11.11 -27.17 35.77
N ARG A 740 10.20 -27.79 35.02
CA ARG A 740 9.07 -28.55 35.59
C ARG A 740 9.51 -29.88 36.20
N GLY A 741 10.60 -30.47 35.71
CA GLY A 741 11.18 -31.69 36.28
C GLY A 741 11.98 -31.49 37.57
N GLU A 742 12.25 -30.24 37.97
CA GLU A 742 12.93 -29.89 39.24
C GLU A 742 11.97 -29.67 40.43
N ARG A 743 10.66 -29.57 40.16
CA ARG A 743 9.62 -29.49 41.21
C ARG A 743 9.08 -30.88 41.52
#